data_AF-A0A1W9VBF6-F1
#
_entry.id   AF-A0A1W9VBF6-F1
#
_cell.length_a   1.000
_cell.length_b   1.000
_cell.length_c   1.000
_cell.angle_alpha   90.00
_cell.angle_beta   90.00
_cell.angle_gamma   90.00
#
_symmetry.space_group_name_H-M   'P 1'
#
loop_
_entity.id
_entity.type
_entity.pdbx_description
1 polymer ?
#
loop_
_entity_poly.entity_id
_entity_poly.type
_entity_poly.pdbx_seq_one_letter_code
_entity_poly.pdbx_strand_id
1 'polypeptide(L)'
;MTFNKCFTFLIILIFVFHTTLFSLEDKSKVSDKYKEVEQLIEILDYNQAINVLVEIVKQNPEEMEKAQKMIQEIRIKKEEFNKIYEELIRVLFVENDYDKGLALIDELEKLDNNPNPNTEDSLRDARISAELIYFRLLFNETMDRAYAFYLNGQYDEAVKTYLTGYNFHKRTYNERAYGDIIKGPVDQRLEALMDAAAEFLEEYSVMTSVNASPVNSITNENEQLLNEYEDLFIKYAALRNTVWHAGWTFRDQNALLGEISSEYKEDFFLSFAWRIVYGRSGVEQEEGLIVTMDNFWISKLVPLLAKLDQNLDSSVSRAEQAYRSKDWINAENNFEEGQYWTERAIDFYNLWTNIINLDSHMNLTKKSRSLINTYYNSMVDHETKRNYVELLVLLSQYNQRLESYAVYNNQDLALMDTRREIIKEEIANINPLIDEWDEIVEKISKDLFYTETESDLIVNVSLSDIREVQESYATLRGDLSLDMADLVLEPLEEEYQSLVDEQGKALAFLEGITENPEEDELSILYFYPERTLDILEQIQEENLQLQDEMADFIEEYRRTQNDIPQKAAIAVFILRAENILRGLQDAQQEYQRLNRRADQNITQAERFKNEGGYRLDEAENALRQKDFQLAVQNLTSAQDLYVQALSYNEDIVSRDDIDRRIAALQSRILQEENKEVILYVRNNVNEGKSLYLQGRYSQSEIVFLRAESRWFTTNTESNSEIDYWLNLVRAALSVESGRTIEDTEPLYAEMTQFLNLAFSNFEKGRALIAEGNVTDGLKYLDSADQNLNEILIPMPLNQAASVLKLRIQQLKDPDLFLVVFSEKYKSAVNKLKTEADVAYIDLKDLAEIEPNYPGISRSIYNAEIILGIRILPPDPAALRESKNLYNKAFVIVEGNVRSQFPVALAQLDKAIELNPENSAAIELKDRIQLDAGGQTTIVLSSAAQSQFKSAEEKYIDGNYFEAYAIVQQLLKNKNNAAYSPLQDLKRRIESKF
;
A
#
# COMPACT_ATOMS: atom_id res chain seq x y z
N MET A 1 94.80 -170.29 61.40
CA MET A 1 94.55 -170.71 62.80
C MET A 1 93.55 -169.73 63.41
N THR A 2 92.31 -170.20 63.65
CA THR A 2 91.43 -169.90 64.82
C THR A 2 91.29 -168.48 65.44
N PHE A 3 90.03 -167.97 65.44
CA PHE A 3 89.21 -167.31 66.52
C PHE A 3 89.70 -165.98 67.18
N ASN A 4 88.90 -164.98 67.62
CA ASN A 4 87.46 -164.61 67.61
C ASN A 4 87.25 -163.16 68.20
N LYS A 5 86.20 -162.46 67.75
CA LYS A 5 85.35 -161.39 68.39
C LYS A 5 85.94 -160.07 68.95
N CYS A 6 85.56 -158.93 68.32
CA CYS A 6 84.61 -157.91 68.83
C CYS A 6 84.73 -156.60 68.01
N PHE A 7 83.81 -156.42 67.05
CA PHE A 7 83.73 -155.29 66.13
C PHE A 7 82.31 -154.72 66.17
N THR A 8 81.98 -153.93 67.21
CA THR A 8 80.62 -153.38 67.39
C THR A 8 80.56 -152.17 68.35
N PHE A 9 81.45 -151.18 68.24
CA PHE A 9 81.34 -149.98 69.12
C PHE A 9 81.64 -148.62 68.47
N LEU A 10 81.88 -148.55 67.14
CA LEU A 10 82.20 -147.30 66.44
C LEU A 10 80.99 -146.57 65.82
N ILE A 11 79.75 -147.04 66.02
CA ILE A 11 78.56 -146.51 65.31
C ILE A 11 77.58 -145.74 66.23
N ILE A 12 77.80 -145.68 67.54
CA ILE A 12 76.77 -145.19 68.49
C ILE A 12 76.93 -143.72 68.95
N LEU A 13 78.04 -143.02 68.65
CA LEU A 13 78.24 -141.66 69.19
C LEU A 13 77.91 -140.47 68.27
N ILE A 14 77.56 -140.69 67.00
CA ILE A 14 77.21 -139.61 66.03
C ILE A 14 75.67 -139.47 65.84
N PHE A 15 74.85 -140.29 66.50
CA PHE A 15 73.39 -140.35 66.27
C PHE A 15 72.49 -139.67 67.33
N VAL A 16 73.03 -138.89 68.28
CA VAL A 16 72.25 -138.37 69.43
C VAL A 16 72.09 -136.83 69.46
N PHE A 17 72.40 -136.09 68.38
CA PHE A 17 72.18 -134.63 68.33
C PHE A 17 71.42 -134.11 67.09
N HIS A 18 70.54 -134.92 66.49
CA HIS A 18 69.78 -134.55 65.28
C HIS A 18 68.25 -134.74 65.34
N THR A 19 67.64 -134.75 66.54
CA THR A 19 66.17 -135.00 66.68
C THR A 19 65.39 -133.95 67.48
N THR A 20 65.86 -132.70 67.58
CA THR A 20 65.10 -131.60 68.26
C THR A 20 64.92 -130.34 67.42
N LEU A 21 64.99 -130.40 66.08
CA LEU A 21 64.76 -129.23 65.22
C LEU A 21 63.63 -129.35 64.18
N PHE A 22 62.88 -130.46 64.14
CA PHE A 22 61.83 -130.69 63.12
C PHE A 22 60.38 -130.52 63.60
N SER A 23 60.11 -129.95 64.79
CA SER A 23 58.73 -129.72 65.28
C SER A 23 58.33 -128.26 65.53
N LEU A 24 59.12 -127.29 65.03
CA LEU A 24 58.83 -125.85 65.16
C LEU A 24 58.59 -125.13 63.83
N GLU A 25 58.79 -125.78 62.69
CA GLU A 25 58.63 -125.15 61.36
C GLU A 25 57.18 -125.25 60.80
N ASP A 26 56.39 -126.26 61.20
CA ASP A 26 55.02 -126.45 60.69
C ASP A 26 53.97 -125.53 61.35
N LYS A 27 54.17 -125.08 62.60
CA LYS A 27 53.22 -124.18 63.29
C LYS A 27 53.29 -122.71 62.83
N SER A 28 54.38 -122.31 62.18
CA SER A 28 54.60 -120.92 61.72
C SER A 28 53.77 -120.58 60.47
N LYS A 29 53.76 -121.45 59.46
CA LYS A 29 53.08 -121.22 58.17
C LYS A 29 51.55 -121.14 58.25
N VAL A 30 50.95 -121.85 59.19
CA VAL A 30 49.48 -121.83 59.40
C VAL A 30 49.03 -120.50 59.99
N SER A 31 49.83 -119.91 60.88
CA SER A 31 49.51 -118.63 61.51
C SER A 31 49.50 -117.46 60.53
N ASP A 32 50.36 -117.48 59.52
CA ASP A 32 50.43 -116.41 58.51
C ASP A 32 49.23 -116.44 57.56
N LYS A 33 48.75 -117.64 57.16
CA LYS A 33 47.54 -117.77 56.35
C LYS A 33 46.26 -117.32 57.08
N TYR A 34 46.17 -117.52 58.40
CA TYR A 34 45.05 -116.98 59.17
C TYR A 34 45.09 -115.45 59.29
N LYS A 35 46.28 -114.83 59.33
CA LYS A 35 46.40 -113.35 59.26
C LYS A 35 45.97 -112.81 57.90
N GLU A 36 46.29 -113.52 56.82
CA GLU A 36 45.80 -113.19 55.47
C GLU A 36 44.27 -113.26 55.41
N VAL A 37 43.66 -114.29 56.01
CA VAL A 37 42.19 -114.39 56.14
C VAL A 37 41.63 -113.23 56.96
N GLU A 38 42.24 -112.86 58.09
CA GLU A 38 41.80 -111.73 58.92
C GLU A 38 41.87 -110.41 58.14
N GLN A 39 42.93 -110.19 57.37
CA GLN A 39 43.05 -109.02 56.48
C GLN A 39 42.00 -109.02 55.38
N LEU A 40 41.74 -110.17 54.74
CA LEU A 40 40.70 -110.31 53.73
C LEU A 40 39.30 -110.08 54.30
N ILE A 41 39.04 -110.51 55.55
CA ILE A 41 37.79 -110.20 56.27
C ILE A 41 37.71 -108.71 56.64
N GLU A 42 38.84 -108.07 56.96
CA GLU A 42 38.92 -106.65 57.32
C GLU A 42 38.69 -105.72 56.11
N ILE A 43 39.16 -106.13 54.92
CA ILE A 43 38.84 -105.44 53.64
C ILE A 43 37.55 -105.95 52.98
N LEU A 44 36.79 -106.80 53.68
CA LEU A 44 35.50 -107.36 53.27
C LEU A 44 35.53 -108.28 52.02
N ASP A 45 36.71 -108.79 51.60
CA ASP A 45 36.83 -109.79 50.52
C ASP A 45 36.55 -111.22 51.05
N TYR A 46 35.27 -111.46 51.31
CA TYR A 46 34.77 -112.71 51.88
C TYR A 46 34.98 -113.94 50.98
N ASN A 47 35.03 -113.75 49.66
CA ASN A 47 35.22 -114.86 48.72
C ASN A 47 36.65 -115.39 48.77
N GLN A 48 37.64 -114.49 48.78
CA GLN A 48 39.03 -114.90 48.94
C GLN A 48 39.32 -115.40 50.34
N ALA A 49 38.75 -114.78 51.38
CA ALA A 49 38.88 -115.26 52.75
C ALA A 49 38.40 -116.72 52.91
N ILE A 50 37.27 -117.10 52.29
CA ILE A 50 36.79 -118.50 52.28
C ILE A 50 37.75 -119.42 51.53
N ASN A 51 38.28 -119.01 50.36
CA ASN A 51 39.20 -119.83 49.59
C ASN A 51 40.49 -120.15 50.39
N VAL A 52 41.05 -119.14 51.05
CA VAL A 52 42.24 -119.31 51.90
C VAL A 52 41.91 -120.18 53.12
N LEU A 53 40.75 -120.01 53.76
CA LEU A 53 40.29 -120.87 54.86
C LEU A 53 40.12 -122.34 54.43
N VAL A 54 39.55 -122.61 53.26
CA VAL A 54 39.40 -123.97 52.71
C VAL A 54 40.78 -124.59 52.43
N GLU A 55 41.74 -123.79 51.97
CA GLU A 55 43.11 -124.25 51.75
C GLU A 55 43.82 -124.60 53.06
N ILE A 56 43.63 -123.79 54.12
CA ILE A 56 44.15 -124.07 55.47
C ILE A 56 43.64 -125.42 55.98
N VAL A 57 42.33 -125.69 55.85
CA VAL A 57 41.71 -126.96 56.29
C VAL A 57 42.23 -128.16 55.51
N LYS A 58 42.43 -128.02 54.19
CA LYS A 58 42.97 -129.11 53.35
C LYS A 58 44.40 -129.48 53.73
N GLN A 59 45.21 -128.49 54.11
CA GLN A 59 46.62 -128.70 54.44
C GLN A 59 46.81 -129.15 55.89
N ASN A 60 45.98 -128.68 56.82
CA ASN A 60 46.05 -129.02 58.25
C ASN A 60 44.65 -129.37 58.78
N PRO A 61 44.27 -130.66 58.77
CA PRO A 61 42.96 -131.10 59.23
C PRO A 61 42.66 -130.77 60.70
N GLU A 62 43.68 -130.62 61.55
CA GLU A 62 43.52 -130.20 62.95
C GLU A 62 43.02 -128.76 63.13
N GLU A 63 43.16 -127.89 62.13
CA GLU A 63 42.70 -126.50 62.17
C GLU A 63 41.25 -126.33 61.71
N MET A 64 40.57 -127.44 61.37
CA MET A 64 39.24 -127.44 60.79
C MET A 64 38.19 -126.73 61.65
N GLU A 65 38.27 -126.88 62.98
CA GLU A 65 37.32 -126.23 63.91
C GLU A 65 37.44 -124.69 63.87
N LYS A 66 38.68 -124.18 63.82
CA LYS A 66 38.95 -122.74 63.76
C LYS A 66 38.55 -122.15 62.41
N ALA A 67 38.91 -122.82 61.31
CA ALA A 67 38.51 -122.40 59.98
C ALA A 67 36.99 -122.47 59.76
N GLN A 68 36.30 -123.51 60.28
CA GLN A 68 34.84 -123.59 60.24
C GLN A 68 34.19 -122.43 60.97
N LYS A 69 34.72 -122.03 62.12
CA LYS A 69 34.19 -120.88 62.86
C LYS A 69 34.28 -119.57 62.06
N MET A 70 35.42 -119.31 61.40
CA MET A 70 35.59 -118.14 60.54
C MET A 70 34.76 -118.22 59.26
N ILE A 71 34.61 -119.40 58.64
CA ILE A 71 33.67 -119.60 57.52
C ILE A 71 32.23 -119.33 57.97
N GLN A 72 31.85 -119.74 59.19
CA GLN A 72 30.54 -119.48 59.77
C GLN A 72 30.31 -117.98 59.99
N GLU A 73 31.32 -117.25 60.48
CA GLU A 73 31.28 -115.79 60.64
C GLU A 73 31.14 -115.08 59.30
N ILE A 74 31.89 -115.49 58.26
CA ILE A 74 31.74 -114.96 56.90
C ILE A 74 30.34 -115.26 56.33
N ARG A 75 29.79 -116.45 56.61
CA ARG A 75 28.47 -116.86 56.14
C ARG A 75 27.34 -116.03 56.76
N ILE A 76 27.43 -115.70 58.05
CA ILE A 76 26.46 -114.82 58.73
C ILE A 76 26.45 -113.43 58.07
N LYS A 77 27.63 -112.86 57.79
CA LYS A 77 27.74 -111.56 57.11
C LYS A 77 27.19 -111.59 55.67
N LYS A 78 27.37 -112.70 54.94
CA LYS A 78 26.75 -112.89 53.61
C LYS A 78 25.24 -113.09 53.66
N GLU A 79 24.70 -113.73 54.70
CA GLU A 79 23.25 -113.86 54.89
C GLU A 79 22.61 -112.49 55.18
N GLU A 80 23.29 -111.62 55.92
CA GLU A 80 22.89 -110.22 56.13
C GLU A 80 22.88 -109.41 54.82
N PHE A 81 23.96 -109.49 54.02
CA PHE A 81 24.02 -108.86 52.70
C PHE A 81 22.89 -109.34 51.77
N ASN A 82 22.66 -110.65 51.67
CA ASN A 82 21.59 -111.19 50.81
C ASN A 82 20.19 -110.76 51.25
N LYS A 83 19.96 -110.62 52.55
CA LYS A 83 18.67 -110.16 53.09
C LYS A 83 18.40 -108.70 52.70
N ILE A 84 19.41 -107.83 52.81
CA ILE A 84 19.30 -106.43 52.42
C ILE A 84 19.19 -106.31 50.89
N TYR A 85 19.87 -107.19 50.13
CA TYR A 85 19.75 -107.27 48.68
C TYR A 85 18.34 -107.71 48.22
N GLU A 86 17.70 -108.65 48.92
CA GLU A 86 16.29 -109.00 48.69
C GLU A 86 15.34 -107.85 49.05
N GLU A 87 15.61 -107.11 50.13
CA GLU A 87 14.85 -105.92 50.51
C GLU A 87 15.00 -104.82 49.45
N LEU A 88 16.20 -104.61 48.91
CA LEU A 88 16.46 -103.68 47.81
C LEU A 88 15.60 -104.00 46.59
N ILE A 89 15.53 -105.27 46.16
CA ILE A 89 14.70 -105.68 45.02
C ILE A 89 13.22 -105.35 45.28
N ARG A 90 12.72 -105.64 46.49
CA ARG A 90 11.33 -105.33 46.85
C ARG A 90 11.07 -103.82 46.84
N VAL A 91 11.95 -103.04 47.47
CA VAL A 91 11.80 -101.60 47.62
C VAL A 91 11.83 -100.90 46.25
N LEU A 92 12.76 -101.28 45.37
CA LEU A 92 12.90 -100.67 44.05
C LEU A 92 11.82 -101.09 43.04
N PHE A 93 11.41 -102.37 43.02
CA PHE A 93 10.53 -102.90 41.96
C PHE A 93 9.07 -103.15 42.39
N VAL A 94 8.76 -103.20 43.69
CA VAL A 94 7.40 -103.43 44.20
C VAL A 94 6.86 -102.20 44.90
N GLU A 95 7.63 -101.63 45.82
CA GLU A 95 7.20 -100.46 46.62
C GLU A 95 7.38 -99.14 45.84
N ASN A 96 8.29 -99.13 44.85
CA ASN A 96 8.71 -97.94 44.11
C ASN A 96 9.20 -96.80 45.03
N ASP A 97 9.77 -97.17 46.19
CA ASP A 97 10.35 -96.24 47.17
C ASP A 97 11.85 -96.10 46.87
N TYR A 98 12.15 -95.25 45.90
CA TYR A 98 13.51 -95.09 45.39
C TYR A 98 14.46 -94.42 46.39
N ASP A 99 13.96 -93.58 47.31
CA ASP A 99 14.77 -92.96 48.37
C ASP A 99 15.26 -94.04 49.36
N LYS A 100 14.33 -94.86 49.86
CA LYS A 100 14.65 -96.03 50.67
C LYS A 100 15.54 -97.01 49.88
N GLY A 101 15.30 -97.18 48.59
CA GLY A 101 16.11 -98.01 47.71
C GLY A 101 17.57 -97.54 47.64
N LEU A 102 17.84 -96.25 47.45
CA LEU A 102 19.19 -95.69 47.44
C LEU A 102 19.90 -95.84 48.79
N ALA A 103 19.19 -95.64 49.90
CA ALA A 103 19.73 -95.88 51.24
C ALA A 103 20.15 -97.34 51.45
N LEU A 104 19.38 -98.30 50.93
CA LEU A 104 19.72 -99.73 50.97
C LEU A 104 20.92 -100.07 50.08
N ILE A 105 21.10 -99.39 48.93
CA ILE A 105 22.31 -99.56 48.10
C ILE A 105 23.54 -99.02 48.84
N ASP A 106 23.46 -97.83 49.44
CA ASP A 106 24.53 -97.26 50.27
C ASP A 106 24.90 -98.19 51.45
N GLU A 107 23.91 -98.89 52.02
CA GLU A 107 24.11 -99.88 53.07
C GLU A 107 24.79 -101.16 52.53
N LEU A 108 24.37 -101.66 51.37
CA LEU A 108 24.99 -102.82 50.70
C LEU A 108 26.44 -102.57 50.31
N GLU A 109 26.76 -101.39 49.77
CA GLU A 109 28.13 -100.99 49.41
C GLU A 109 29.05 -100.90 50.63
N LYS A 110 28.52 -100.55 51.82
CA LYS A 110 29.31 -100.54 53.07
C LYS A 110 29.52 -101.94 53.66
N LEU A 111 28.62 -102.88 53.37
CA LEU A 111 28.67 -104.25 53.90
C LEU A 111 29.62 -105.15 53.11
N ASP A 112 29.79 -104.89 51.81
CA ASP A 112 30.77 -105.55 50.94
C ASP A 112 31.37 -104.51 49.97
N ASN A 113 32.62 -104.12 50.23
CA ASN A 113 33.35 -103.14 49.42
C ASN A 113 33.85 -103.73 48.09
N ASN A 114 33.79 -105.04 47.87
CA ASN A 114 34.29 -105.69 46.65
C ASN A 114 33.47 -106.95 46.30
N PRO A 115 32.17 -106.78 45.97
CA PRO A 115 31.29 -107.90 45.65
C PRO A 115 31.75 -108.62 44.37
N ASN A 116 31.17 -109.79 44.09
CA ASN A 116 31.49 -110.46 42.81
C ASN A 116 31.08 -109.54 41.63
N PRO A 117 31.77 -109.61 40.47
CA PRO A 117 31.56 -108.66 39.38
C PRO A 117 30.10 -108.50 38.91
N ASN A 118 29.32 -109.60 38.94
CA ASN A 118 27.90 -109.55 38.55
C ASN A 118 27.03 -108.81 39.58
N THR A 119 27.34 -108.95 40.87
CA THR A 119 26.64 -108.24 41.96
C THR A 119 27.05 -106.77 42.00
N GLU A 120 28.32 -106.47 41.75
CA GLU A 120 28.81 -105.10 41.57
C GLU A 120 28.09 -104.39 40.42
N ASP A 121 28.05 -105.02 39.23
CA ASP A 121 27.33 -104.51 38.07
C ASP A 121 25.84 -104.34 38.35
N SER A 122 25.21 -105.30 39.03
CA SER A 122 23.78 -105.24 39.37
C SER A 122 23.44 -104.13 40.37
N LEU A 123 24.28 -103.91 41.39
CA LEU A 123 24.11 -102.81 42.34
C LEU A 123 24.34 -101.46 41.68
N ARG A 124 25.35 -101.37 40.80
CA ARG A 124 25.61 -100.16 40.00
C ARG A 124 24.44 -99.84 39.08
N ASP A 125 23.91 -100.82 38.36
CA ASP A 125 22.78 -100.63 37.45
C ASP A 125 21.48 -100.31 38.21
N ALA A 126 21.26 -100.94 39.37
CA ALA A 126 20.16 -100.63 40.27
C ALA A 126 20.27 -99.20 40.82
N ARG A 127 21.47 -98.75 41.21
CA ARG A 127 21.73 -97.39 41.66
C ARG A 127 21.45 -96.38 40.56
N ILE A 128 22.03 -96.57 39.37
CA ILE A 128 21.82 -95.67 38.23
C ILE A 128 20.31 -95.56 37.91
N SER A 129 19.59 -96.68 37.92
CA SER A 129 18.15 -96.72 37.64
C SER A 129 17.33 -96.04 38.75
N ALA A 130 17.66 -96.30 40.02
CA ALA A 130 16.99 -95.72 41.17
C ALA A 130 17.23 -94.21 41.29
N GLU A 131 18.49 -93.76 41.14
CA GLU A 131 18.86 -92.34 41.14
C GLU A 131 18.14 -91.59 40.02
N LEU A 132 18.09 -92.16 38.81
CA LEU A 132 17.41 -91.54 37.67
C LEU A 132 15.91 -91.33 37.95
N ILE A 133 15.22 -92.32 38.53
CA ILE A 133 13.79 -92.20 38.81
C ILE A 133 13.54 -91.27 40.01
N TYR A 134 14.31 -91.40 41.09
CA TYR A 134 14.22 -90.54 42.28
C TYR A 134 14.42 -89.06 41.94
N PHE A 135 15.54 -88.72 41.30
CA PHE A 135 15.83 -87.33 40.95
C PHE A 135 14.89 -86.80 39.87
N ARG A 136 14.34 -87.64 39.00
CA ARG A 136 13.29 -87.22 38.06
C ARG A 136 12.00 -86.83 38.78
N LEU A 137 11.57 -87.59 39.79
CA LEU A 137 10.38 -87.25 40.60
C LEU A 137 10.61 -85.97 41.39
N LEU A 138 11.75 -85.88 42.08
CA LEU A 138 12.13 -84.70 42.86
C LEU A 138 12.28 -83.45 41.98
N PHE A 139 12.88 -83.59 40.79
CA PHE A 139 12.94 -82.51 39.81
C PHE A 139 11.56 -82.01 39.42
N ASN A 140 10.62 -82.90 39.08
CA ASN A 140 9.27 -82.47 38.73
C ASN A 140 8.58 -81.75 39.89
N GLU A 141 8.70 -82.27 41.12
CA GLU A 141 8.14 -81.62 42.30
C GLU A 141 8.75 -80.23 42.54
N THR A 142 10.08 -80.10 42.43
CA THR A 142 10.78 -78.81 42.55
C THR A 142 10.30 -77.83 41.49
N MET A 143 10.18 -78.25 40.23
CA MET A 143 9.69 -77.41 39.14
C MET A 143 8.24 -76.97 39.39
N ASP A 144 7.34 -77.89 39.76
CA ASP A 144 5.92 -77.60 40.03
C ASP A 144 5.73 -76.65 41.23
N ARG A 145 6.51 -76.84 42.29
CA ARG A 145 6.45 -75.99 43.50
C ARG A 145 6.98 -74.59 43.21
N ALA A 146 8.12 -74.49 42.54
CA ALA A 146 8.68 -73.20 42.16
C ALA A 146 7.72 -72.45 41.22
N TYR A 147 7.09 -73.18 40.29
CA TYR A 147 6.08 -72.64 39.39
C TYR A 147 4.84 -72.11 40.15
N ALA A 148 4.39 -72.80 41.21
CA ALA A 148 3.30 -72.32 42.05
C ALA A 148 3.64 -71.01 42.80
N PHE A 149 4.88 -70.87 43.28
CA PHE A 149 5.35 -69.60 43.86
C PHE A 149 5.38 -68.48 42.83
N TYR A 150 5.89 -68.77 41.63
CA TYR A 150 5.91 -67.86 40.50
C TYR A 150 4.49 -67.33 40.16
N LEU A 151 3.49 -68.21 40.06
CA LEU A 151 2.09 -67.82 39.76
C LEU A 151 1.47 -66.90 40.82
N ASN A 152 1.93 -66.99 42.07
CA ASN A 152 1.48 -66.14 43.17
C ASN A 152 2.29 -64.83 43.29
N GLY A 153 3.20 -64.54 42.35
CA GLY A 153 4.08 -63.37 42.40
C GLY A 153 5.19 -63.46 43.46
N GLN A 154 5.41 -64.64 44.05
CA GLN A 154 6.45 -64.89 45.06
C GLN A 154 7.75 -65.30 44.37
N TYR A 155 8.34 -64.37 43.62
CA TYR A 155 9.46 -64.65 42.74
C TYR A 155 10.75 -65.06 43.48
N ASP A 156 10.99 -64.53 44.69
CA ASP A 156 12.14 -64.91 45.51
C ASP A 156 12.03 -66.35 46.01
N GLU A 157 10.86 -66.77 46.48
CA GLU A 157 10.58 -68.15 46.90
C GLU A 157 10.66 -69.13 45.72
N ALA A 158 10.22 -68.71 44.53
CA ALA A 158 10.40 -69.49 43.31
C ALA A 158 11.88 -69.71 42.98
N VAL A 159 12.70 -68.64 43.02
CA VAL A 159 14.16 -68.74 42.79
C VAL A 159 14.83 -69.64 43.83
N LYS A 160 14.57 -69.44 45.13
CA LYS A 160 15.08 -70.31 46.21
C LYS A 160 14.73 -71.78 45.96
N THR A 161 13.50 -72.06 45.53
CA THR A 161 13.03 -73.41 45.23
C THR A 161 13.77 -74.01 44.04
N TYR A 162 13.93 -73.28 42.94
CA TYR A 162 14.70 -73.75 41.77
C TYR A 162 16.16 -74.06 42.11
N LEU A 163 16.81 -73.23 42.94
CA LEU A 163 18.21 -73.44 43.35
C LEU A 163 18.44 -74.77 44.07
N THR A 164 17.42 -75.34 44.73
CA THR A 164 17.54 -76.66 45.38
C THR A 164 17.87 -77.79 44.39
N GLY A 165 17.53 -77.60 43.11
CA GLY A 165 17.72 -78.61 42.07
C GLY A 165 19.16 -78.79 41.60
N TYR A 166 20.10 -77.90 41.96
CA TYR A 166 21.52 -78.07 41.65
C TYR A 166 22.22 -79.13 42.52
N ASN A 167 21.49 -79.78 43.43
CA ASN A 167 21.97 -80.96 44.14
C ASN A 167 21.69 -82.27 43.39
N PHE A 168 20.82 -82.28 42.37
CA PHE A 168 20.42 -83.49 41.66
C PHE A 168 21.59 -84.09 40.88
N HIS A 169 21.95 -85.35 41.15
CA HIS A 169 23.11 -86.02 40.55
C HIS A 169 24.47 -85.30 40.69
N LYS A 170 24.60 -84.29 41.57
CA LYS A 170 25.86 -83.53 41.70
C LYS A 170 27.02 -84.40 42.19
N ARG A 171 26.74 -85.37 43.07
CA ARG A 171 27.72 -86.37 43.51
C ARG A 171 28.29 -87.15 42.33
N THR A 172 27.42 -87.72 41.50
CA THR A 172 27.79 -88.49 40.30
C THR A 172 28.60 -87.64 39.31
N TYR A 173 28.22 -86.38 39.09
CA TYR A 173 28.98 -85.45 38.27
C TYR A 173 30.39 -85.18 38.81
N ASN A 174 30.52 -85.00 40.12
CA ASN A 174 31.80 -84.75 40.78
C ASN A 174 32.74 -85.96 40.69
N GLU A 175 32.20 -87.18 40.85
CA GLU A 175 32.96 -88.44 40.83
C GLU A 175 33.45 -88.81 39.41
N ARG A 176 32.75 -88.40 38.35
CA ARG A 176 33.12 -88.72 36.95
C ARG A 176 34.33 -87.93 36.44
N ALA A 177 35.21 -88.58 35.68
CA ALA A 177 36.47 -88.01 35.20
C ALA A 177 36.34 -87.31 33.82
N TYR A 178 35.48 -86.29 33.70
CA TYR A 178 35.22 -85.59 32.44
C TYR A 178 36.36 -84.70 31.90
N GLY A 179 37.36 -84.40 32.74
CA GLY A 179 38.46 -83.49 32.41
C GLY A 179 38.06 -82.00 32.39
N ASP A 180 39.06 -81.12 32.34
CA ASP A 180 38.89 -79.68 32.53
C ASP A 180 38.13 -78.98 31.40
N ILE A 181 38.10 -79.57 30.20
CA ILE A 181 37.35 -79.05 29.05
C ILE A 181 35.85 -78.98 29.37
N ILE A 182 35.31 -79.97 30.09
CA ILE A 182 33.91 -80.01 30.51
C ILE A 182 33.73 -79.40 31.91
N LYS A 183 34.57 -79.78 32.88
CA LYS A 183 34.41 -79.35 34.28
C LYS A 183 34.71 -77.87 34.51
N GLY A 184 35.76 -77.33 33.90
CA GLY A 184 36.18 -75.95 34.11
C GLY A 184 35.08 -74.92 33.80
N PRO A 185 34.51 -74.91 32.57
CA PRO A 185 33.44 -73.99 32.22
C PRO A 185 32.16 -74.19 33.04
N VAL A 186 31.82 -75.44 33.38
CA VAL A 186 30.61 -75.75 34.17
C VAL A 186 30.75 -75.24 35.60
N ASP A 187 31.84 -75.58 36.29
CA ASP A 187 32.01 -75.21 37.71
C ASP A 187 32.13 -73.69 37.86
N GLN A 188 32.87 -73.01 36.97
CA GLN A 188 32.95 -71.55 36.95
C GLN A 188 31.57 -70.89 36.74
N ARG A 189 30.76 -71.42 35.82
CA ARG A 189 29.43 -70.86 35.54
C ARG A 189 28.39 -71.23 36.60
N LEU A 190 28.56 -72.35 37.27
CA LEU A 190 27.73 -72.73 38.40
C LEU A 190 27.98 -71.81 39.60
N GLU A 191 29.24 -71.52 39.91
CA GLU A 191 29.61 -70.53 40.94
C GLU A 191 29.00 -69.15 40.60
N ALA A 192 29.24 -68.65 39.38
CA ALA A 192 28.69 -67.37 38.95
C ALA A 192 27.15 -67.32 38.98
N LEU A 193 26.46 -68.42 38.66
CA LEU A 193 25.00 -68.50 38.77
C LEU A 193 24.53 -68.45 40.22
N MET A 194 25.20 -69.18 41.11
CA MET A 194 24.85 -69.20 42.54
C MET A 194 25.06 -67.82 43.17
N ASP A 195 26.16 -67.15 42.84
CA ASP A 195 26.45 -65.79 43.30
C ASP A 195 25.42 -64.80 42.75
N ALA A 196 25.12 -64.85 41.44
CA ALA A 196 24.14 -63.96 40.83
C ALA A 196 22.72 -64.18 41.40
N ALA A 197 22.35 -65.43 41.70
CA ALA A 197 21.06 -65.74 42.30
C ALA A 197 21.00 -65.32 43.78
N ALA A 198 22.10 -65.44 44.52
CA ALA A 198 22.20 -64.93 45.88
C ALA A 198 22.09 -63.41 45.92
N GLU A 199 22.83 -62.70 45.06
CA GLU A 199 22.75 -61.24 44.95
C GLU A 199 21.36 -60.78 44.52
N PHE A 200 20.69 -61.49 43.60
CA PHE A 200 19.29 -61.22 43.25
C PHE A 200 18.37 -61.34 44.48
N LEU A 201 18.56 -62.35 45.34
CA LEU A 201 17.74 -62.55 46.54
C LEU A 201 18.02 -61.47 47.61
N GLU A 202 19.25 -60.99 47.74
CA GLU A 202 19.62 -59.89 48.64
C GLU A 202 18.97 -58.57 48.20
N GLU A 203 19.06 -58.27 46.90
CA GLU A 203 18.53 -57.03 46.30
C GLU A 203 17.02 -57.10 46.00
N TYR A 204 16.39 -58.26 46.16
CA TYR A 204 14.99 -58.48 45.83
C TYR A 204 14.08 -57.45 46.51
N SER A 205 14.33 -57.16 47.79
CA SER A 205 13.53 -56.20 48.56
C SER A 205 13.66 -54.77 48.02
N VAL A 206 14.86 -54.36 47.60
CA VAL A 206 15.10 -53.05 47.00
C VAL A 206 14.37 -52.96 45.67
N MET A 207 14.51 -53.98 44.81
CA MET A 207 13.81 -54.03 43.52
C MET A 207 12.29 -54.07 43.67
N THR A 208 11.76 -54.69 44.73
CA THR A 208 10.30 -54.69 44.98
C THR A 208 9.74 -53.30 45.28
N SER A 209 10.57 -52.38 45.76
CA SER A 209 10.20 -50.99 46.09
C SER A 209 9.97 -50.11 44.86
N VAL A 210 10.48 -50.52 43.69
CA VAL A 210 10.20 -49.86 42.41
C VAL A 210 8.69 -49.87 42.16
N ASN A 211 8.11 -48.66 42.08
CA ASN A 211 6.68 -48.45 41.93
C ASN A 211 6.43 -47.20 41.09
N ALA A 212 5.42 -47.23 40.24
CA ALA A 212 5.00 -46.08 39.43
C ALA A 212 4.30 -44.97 40.25
N SER A 213 3.78 -45.28 41.44
CA SER A 213 2.94 -44.35 42.24
C SER A 213 3.64 -43.05 42.67
N PRO A 214 4.93 -43.04 43.05
CA PRO A 214 5.63 -41.80 43.39
C PRO A 214 5.96 -40.93 42.17
N VAL A 215 5.95 -41.50 40.96
CA VAL A 215 6.19 -40.75 39.72
C VAL A 215 4.99 -39.85 39.45
N ASN A 216 5.16 -38.56 39.68
CA ASN A 216 4.11 -37.56 39.48
C ASN A 216 4.30 -36.84 38.13
N SER A 217 3.50 -35.83 37.83
CA SER A 217 3.61 -35.06 36.59
C SER A 217 4.65 -33.93 36.64
N ILE A 218 5.30 -33.68 37.79
CA ILE A 218 6.24 -32.57 37.98
C ILE A 218 7.66 -33.06 37.68
N THR A 219 8.22 -32.67 36.53
CA THR A 219 9.49 -33.19 35.99
C THR A 219 10.66 -33.15 36.98
N ASN A 220 10.94 -32.00 37.58
CA ASN A 220 12.08 -31.79 38.49
C ASN A 220 12.07 -32.65 39.76
N GLU A 221 10.90 -33.15 40.18
CA GLU A 221 10.78 -33.98 41.39
C GLU A 221 11.08 -35.47 41.10
N ASN A 222 11.06 -35.87 39.83
CA ASN A 222 11.17 -37.28 39.43
C ASN A 222 12.58 -37.68 38.97
N GLU A 223 13.44 -36.72 38.62
CA GLU A 223 14.75 -37.00 37.98
C GLU A 223 15.63 -37.95 38.81
N GLN A 224 15.85 -37.64 40.09
CA GLN A 224 16.66 -38.49 40.97
C GLN A 224 16.05 -39.89 41.11
N LEU A 225 14.74 -39.99 41.31
CA LEU A 225 14.04 -41.26 41.51
C LEU A 225 14.14 -42.15 40.26
N LEU A 226 13.92 -41.58 39.07
CA LEU A 226 13.95 -42.33 37.83
C LEU A 226 15.37 -42.81 37.50
N ASN A 227 16.40 -42.02 37.76
CA ASN A 227 17.79 -42.45 37.60
C ASN A 227 18.12 -43.61 38.55
N GLU A 228 17.69 -43.54 39.82
CA GLU A 228 17.86 -44.64 40.79
C GLU A 228 17.15 -45.93 40.32
N TYR A 229 15.96 -45.81 39.72
CA TYR A 229 15.23 -46.96 39.16
C TYR A 229 15.94 -47.56 37.94
N GLU A 230 16.43 -46.72 37.02
CA GLU A 230 17.18 -47.15 35.85
C GLU A 230 18.41 -47.98 36.24
N ASP A 231 19.21 -47.49 37.20
CA ASP A 231 20.38 -48.19 37.73
C ASP A 231 20.04 -49.57 38.31
N LEU A 232 18.91 -49.66 39.05
CA LEU A 232 18.42 -50.92 39.60
C LEU A 232 18.05 -51.93 38.50
N PHE A 233 17.39 -51.48 37.43
CA PHE A 233 17.09 -52.33 36.28
C PHE A 233 18.37 -52.77 35.57
N ILE A 234 19.34 -51.89 35.33
CA ILE A 234 20.61 -52.26 34.69
C ILE A 234 21.34 -53.33 35.52
N LYS A 235 21.41 -53.15 36.85
CA LYS A 235 21.99 -54.15 37.77
C LYS A 235 21.24 -55.47 37.69
N TYR A 236 19.91 -55.43 37.72
CA TYR A 236 19.06 -56.62 37.62
C TYR A 236 19.30 -57.43 36.34
N ALA A 237 19.36 -56.74 35.20
CA ALA A 237 19.58 -57.38 33.90
C ALA A 237 20.92 -58.12 33.86
N ALA A 238 21.97 -57.56 34.46
CA ALA A 238 23.28 -58.20 34.56
C ALA A 238 23.24 -59.51 35.36
N LEU A 239 22.55 -59.52 36.51
CA LEU A 239 22.35 -60.73 37.32
C LEU A 239 21.59 -61.80 36.54
N ARG A 240 20.47 -61.41 35.93
CA ARG A 240 19.64 -62.30 35.10
C ARG A 240 20.43 -62.89 33.94
N ASN A 241 21.23 -62.09 33.23
CA ASN A 241 22.01 -62.58 32.09
C ASN A 241 23.13 -63.53 32.52
N THR A 242 23.71 -63.33 33.70
CA THR A 242 24.67 -64.28 34.28
C THR A 242 24.03 -65.67 34.47
N VAL A 243 22.81 -65.71 35.02
CA VAL A 243 22.01 -66.95 35.16
C VAL A 243 21.72 -67.58 33.79
N TRP A 244 21.37 -66.76 32.79
CA TRP A 244 21.06 -67.22 31.44
C TRP A 244 22.27 -67.88 30.78
N HIS A 245 23.43 -67.21 30.82
CA HIS A 245 24.68 -67.72 30.23
C HIS A 245 25.16 -69.01 30.91
N ALA A 246 24.92 -69.17 32.21
CA ALA A 246 25.22 -70.41 32.91
C ALA A 246 24.33 -71.56 32.41
N GLY A 247 23.01 -71.35 32.29
CA GLY A 247 22.12 -72.36 31.69
C GLY A 247 22.51 -72.74 30.27
N TRP A 248 22.94 -71.76 29.47
CA TRP A 248 23.47 -72.03 28.12
C TRP A 248 24.73 -72.90 28.18
N THR A 249 25.68 -72.56 29.05
CA THR A 249 26.93 -73.31 29.21
C THR A 249 26.64 -74.75 29.65
N PHE A 250 25.74 -74.99 30.59
CA PHE A 250 25.39 -76.34 31.02
C PHE A 250 24.82 -77.18 29.87
N ARG A 251 23.97 -76.59 29.03
CA ARG A 251 23.40 -77.26 27.85
C ARG A 251 24.48 -77.59 26.82
N ASP A 252 25.33 -76.63 26.48
CA ASP A 252 26.37 -76.79 25.47
C ASP A 252 27.46 -77.79 25.91
N GLN A 253 27.89 -77.73 27.18
CA GLN A 253 28.87 -78.68 27.70
C GLN A 253 28.32 -80.11 27.77
N ASN A 254 27.02 -80.27 28.05
CA ASN A 254 26.37 -81.58 28.03
C ASN A 254 26.25 -82.15 26.62
N ALA A 255 25.95 -81.29 25.62
CA ALA A 255 25.96 -81.69 24.22
C ALA A 255 27.37 -82.08 23.76
N LEU A 256 28.37 -81.26 24.09
CA LEU A 256 29.78 -81.52 23.78
C LEU A 256 30.26 -82.83 24.39
N LEU A 257 29.86 -83.14 25.63
CA LEU A 257 30.19 -84.41 26.30
C LEU A 257 29.78 -85.62 25.43
N GLY A 258 28.58 -85.59 24.85
CA GLY A 258 28.09 -86.65 23.97
C GLY A 258 28.82 -86.79 22.63
N GLU A 259 29.52 -85.74 22.20
CA GLU A 259 30.36 -85.71 21.00
C GLU A 259 31.79 -86.20 21.27
N ILE A 260 32.39 -85.76 22.39
CA ILE A 260 33.82 -86.01 22.68
C ILE A 260 34.05 -87.28 23.49
N SER A 261 33.04 -87.82 24.18
CA SER A 261 33.16 -89.04 24.98
C SER A 261 32.56 -90.25 24.27
N SER A 262 33.32 -91.34 24.19
CA SER A 262 32.81 -92.66 23.78
C SER A 262 32.07 -93.39 24.90
N GLU A 263 32.27 -92.97 26.15
CA GLU A 263 31.74 -93.61 27.37
C GLU A 263 30.44 -92.95 27.85
N TYR A 264 30.34 -91.62 27.75
CA TYR A 264 29.20 -90.86 28.25
C TYR A 264 28.46 -90.17 27.10
N LYS A 265 27.15 -90.42 26.98
CA LYS A 265 26.30 -89.74 25.99
C LYS A 265 25.65 -88.46 26.50
N GLU A 266 25.46 -88.37 27.81
CA GLU A 266 25.00 -87.19 28.52
C GLU A 266 25.38 -87.30 30.00
N ASP A 267 25.27 -86.19 30.71
CA ASP A 267 25.30 -86.13 32.17
C ASP A 267 23.95 -85.64 32.72
N PHE A 268 23.41 -86.36 33.70
CA PHE A 268 22.09 -86.06 34.26
C PHE A 268 22.09 -84.78 35.10
N PHE A 269 23.18 -84.46 35.82
CA PHE A 269 23.26 -83.18 36.55
C PHE A 269 23.20 -82.02 35.57
N LEU A 270 23.99 -82.05 34.48
CA LEU A 270 23.92 -81.01 33.46
C LEU A 270 22.54 -80.94 32.81
N SER A 271 21.92 -82.10 32.50
CA SER A 271 20.57 -82.20 31.94
C SER A 271 19.50 -81.57 32.83
N PHE A 272 19.59 -81.71 34.15
CA PHE A 272 18.69 -81.02 35.09
C PHE A 272 19.07 -79.54 35.25
N ALA A 273 20.35 -79.21 35.36
CA ALA A 273 20.86 -77.86 35.59
C ALA A 273 20.40 -76.86 34.53
N TRP A 274 20.49 -77.19 33.23
CA TRP A 274 20.02 -76.26 32.19
C TRP A 274 18.48 -76.19 32.13
N ARG A 275 17.75 -77.25 32.50
CA ARG A 275 16.27 -77.26 32.57
C ARG A 275 15.75 -76.48 33.78
N ILE A 276 16.51 -76.38 34.87
CA ILE A 276 16.18 -75.49 35.99
C ILE A 276 16.24 -74.02 35.53
N VAL A 277 17.24 -73.68 34.70
CA VAL A 277 17.37 -72.32 34.15
C VAL A 277 16.27 -72.00 33.14
N TYR A 278 16.03 -72.90 32.18
CA TYR A 278 15.17 -72.63 31.02
C TYR A 278 13.75 -73.23 31.07
N GLY A 279 13.46 -74.07 32.06
CA GLY A 279 12.18 -74.78 32.18
C GLY A 279 12.15 -76.16 31.49
N ARG A 280 11.09 -76.93 31.74
CA ARG A 280 10.84 -78.22 31.06
C ARG A 280 10.41 -77.99 29.61
N SER A 281 10.76 -78.94 28.73
CA SER A 281 10.28 -78.95 27.34
C SER A 281 8.89 -79.61 27.24
N GLY A 282 7.97 -78.99 26.48
CA GLY A 282 6.65 -79.56 26.18
C GLY A 282 5.55 -79.27 27.20
N VAL A 283 5.78 -78.35 28.15
CA VAL A 283 4.73 -77.80 29.02
C VAL A 283 4.02 -76.63 28.33
N GLU A 284 2.73 -76.42 28.62
CA GLU A 284 1.93 -75.33 28.02
C GLU A 284 2.36 -73.93 28.52
N GLN A 285 2.95 -73.86 29.71
CA GLN A 285 3.28 -72.61 30.39
C GLN A 285 4.80 -72.53 30.62
N GLU A 286 5.40 -71.37 30.36
CA GLU A 286 6.83 -71.14 30.56
C GLU A 286 7.17 -71.15 32.07
N GLU A 287 8.30 -71.76 32.43
CA GLU A 287 8.78 -71.91 33.81
C GLU A 287 10.32 -71.87 33.87
N GLY A 288 10.90 -71.93 35.08
CA GLY A 288 12.35 -71.91 35.30
C GLY A 288 12.86 -70.57 35.82
N LEU A 289 14.15 -70.52 36.17
CA LEU A 289 14.79 -69.34 36.77
C LEU A 289 14.66 -68.10 35.88
N ILE A 290 14.97 -68.22 34.58
CA ILE A 290 14.91 -67.07 33.67
C ILE A 290 13.50 -66.56 33.47
N VAL A 291 12.52 -67.44 33.36
CA VAL A 291 11.12 -67.03 33.22
C VAL A 291 10.65 -66.32 34.49
N THR A 292 11.06 -66.80 35.67
CA THR A 292 10.74 -66.16 36.95
C THR A 292 11.34 -64.77 37.05
N MET A 293 12.62 -64.61 36.68
CA MET A 293 13.30 -63.31 36.69
C MET A 293 12.72 -62.35 35.65
N ASP A 294 12.45 -62.82 34.44
CA ASP A 294 11.86 -62.01 33.37
C ASP A 294 10.46 -61.50 33.75
N ASN A 295 9.64 -62.32 34.39
CA ASN A 295 8.30 -61.89 34.82
C ASN A 295 8.35 -60.94 36.02
N PHE A 296 9.32 -61.10 36.93
CA PHE A 296 9.54 -60.10 37.97
C PHE A 296 9.93 -58.75 37.37
N TRP A 297 10.88 -58.74 36.42
CA TRP A 297 11.23 -57.56 35.62
C TRP A 297 10.01 -56.91 34.97
N ILE A 298 9.21 -57.70 34.25
CA ILE A 298 7.97 -57.25 33.58
C ILE A 298 7.01 -56.61 34.60
N SER A 299 6.82 -57.25 35.76
CA SER A 299 5.90 -56.78 36.81
C SER A 299 6.28 -55.42 37.40
N LYS A 300 7.54 -54.99 37.24
CA LYS A 300 8.07 -53.72 37.74
C LYS A 300 8.20 -52.68 36.64
N LEU A 301 8.73 -53.06 35.47
CA LEU A 301 9.01 -52.12 34.39
C LEU A 301 7.72 -51.68 33.66
N VAL A 302 6.81 -52.60 33.36
CA VAL A 302 5.62 -52.27 32.55
C VAL A 302 4.69 -51.25 33.23
N PRO A 303 4.38 -51.35 34.53
CA PRO A 303 3.60 -50.31 35.21
C PRO A 303 4.29 -48.94 35.22
N LEU A 304 5.63 -48.92 35.25
CA LEU A 304 6.40 -47.69 35.21
C LEU A 304 6.36 -47.05 33.82
N LEU A 305 6.56 -47.84 32.76
CA LEU A 305 6.39 -47.40 31.37
C LEU A 305 5.00 -46.81 31.14
N ALA A 306 3.94 -47.53 31.55
CA ALA A 306 2.56 -47.03 31.42
C ALA A 306 2.33 -45.68 32.13
N LYS A 307 3.07 -45.42 33.21
CA LYS A 307 2.98 -44.14 33.93
C LYS A 307 3.74 -43.02 33.22
N LEU A 308 4.91 -43.31 32.65
CA LEU A 308 5.66 -42.36 31.82
C LEU A 308 4.84 -41.98 30.58
N ASP A 309 4.26 -42.97 29.90
CA ASP A 309 3.41 -42.77 28.72
C ASP A 309 2.18 -41.91 29.07
N GLN A 310 1.53 -42.17 30.21
CA GLN A 310 0.42 -41.33 30.69
C GLN A 310 0.82 -39.87 30.92
N ASN A 311 1.99 -39.63 31.52
CA ASN A 311 2.48 -38.28 31.78
C ASN A 311 2.81 -37.57 30.45
N LEU A 312 3.45 -38.28 29.51
CA LEU A 312 3.73 -37.81 28.16
C LEU A 312 2.45 -37.43 27.40
N ASP A 313 1.46 -38.32 27.34
CA ASP A 313 0.22 -38.05 26.63
C ASP A 313 -0.53 -36.86 27.24
N SER A 314 -0.48 -36.73 28.57
CA SER A 314 -1.11 -35.60 29.27
C SER A 314 -0.38 -34.27 29.04
N SER A 315 0.94 -34.25 28.92
CA SER A 315 1.69 -33.01 28.61
C SER A 315 1.51 -32.61 27.15
N VAL A 316 1.65 -33.55 26.21
CA VAL A 316 1.44 -33.31 24.77
C VAL A 316 0.01 -32.86 24.48
N SER A 317 -1.00 -33.48 25.09
CA SER A 317 -2.40 -33.05 24.88
C SER A 317 -2.65 -31.62 25.37
N ARG A 318 -2.07 -31.23 26.52
CA ARG A 318 -2.15 -29.85 27.03
C ARG A 318 -1.41 -28.88 26.10
N ALA A 319 -0.24 -29.28 25.61
CA ALA A 319 0.58 -28.49 24.71
C ALA A 319 -0.11 -28.25 23.37
N GLU A 320 -0.67 -29.28 22.74
CA GLU A 320 -1.44 -29.15 21.51
C GLU A 320 -2.68 -28.27 21.70
N GLN A 321 -3.36 -28.38 22.85
CA GLN A 321 -4.51 -27.52 23.14
C GLN A 321 -4.08 -26.05 23.24
N ALA A 322 -2.97 -25.76 23.93
CA ALA A 322 -2.41 -24.43 24.02
C ALA A 322 -1.96 -23.90 22.65
N TYR A 323 -1.30 -24.74 21.84
CA TYR A 323 -0.85 -24.41 20.49
C TYR A 323 -2.03 -24.06 19.58
N ARG A 324 -3.09 -24.89 19.55
CA ARG A 324 -4.32 -24.61 18.78
C ARG A 324 -5.06 -23.36 19.29
N SER A 325 -4.93 -23.05 20.57
CA SER A 325 -5.49 -21.85 21.18
C SER A 325 -4.61 -20.60 20.99
N LYS A 326 -3.46 -20.73 20.31
CA LYS A 326 -2.46 -19.69 20.10
C LYS A 326 -1.85 -19.14 21.39
N ASP A 327 -1.85 -19.94 22.45
CA ASP A 327 -1.18 -19.63 23.70
C ASP A 327 0.25 -20.17 23.65
N TRP A 328 1.11 -19.48 22.90
CA TRP A 328 2.44 -19.98 22.53
C TRP A 328 3.35 -20.24 23.73
N ILE A 329 3.25 -19.41 24.77
CA ILE A 329 4.05 -19.56 26.00
C ILE A 329 3.64 -20.83 26.75
N ASN A 330 2.34 -21.08 26.90
CA ASN A 330 1.89 -22.31 27.54
C ASN A 330 2.13 -23.53 26.64
N ALA A 331 2.02 -23.39 25.32
CA ALA A 331 2.35 -24.46 24.37
C ALA A 331 3.82 -24.88 24.51
N GLU A 332 4.75 -23.92 24.44
CA GLU A 332 6.19 -24.12 24.64
C GLU A 332 6.47 -24.85 25.96
N ASN A 333 6.01 -24.31 27.10
CA ASN A 333 6.25 -24.92 28.42
C ASN A 333 5.72 -26.36 28.53
N ASN A 334 4.52 -26.65 27.98
CA ASN A 334 3.96 -28.01 28.04
C ASN A 334 4.64 -28.95 27.03
N PHE A 335 5.14 -28.46 25.89
CA PHE A 335 5.96 -29.26 24.98
C PHE A 335 7.34 -29.56 25.59
N GLU A 336 8.01 -28.62 26.25
CA GLU A 336 9.23 -28.90 27.01
C GLU A 336 9.00 -29.97 28.09
N GLU A 337 7.84 -29.94 28.77
CA GLU A 337 7.42 -31.01 29.69
C GLU A 337 7.24 -32.35 28.95
N GLY A 338 6.65 -32.34 27.76
CA GLY A 338 6.54 -33.49 26.86
C GLY A 338 7.90 -34.06 26.45
N GLN A 339 8.87 -33.21 26.12
CA GLN A 339 10.22 -33.60 25.74
C GLN A 339 10.89 -34.38 26.88
N TYR A 340 10.83 -33.85 28.11
CA TYR A 340 11.32 -34.56 29.29
C TYR A 340 10.71 -35.96 29.42
N TRP A 341 9.38 -36.07 29.32
CA TRP A 341 8.70 -37.37 29.44
C TRP A 341 9.01 -38.33 28.29
N THR A 342 9.16 -37.84 27.05
CA THR A 342 9.63 -38.67 25.92
C THR A 342 11.03 -39.22 26.15
N GLU A 343 11.97 -38.40 26.62
CA GLU A 343 13.35 -38.84 26.89
C GLU A 343 13.36 -39.91 27.99
N ARG A 344 12.64 -39.69 29.09
CA ARG A 344 12.51 -40.69 30.16
C ARG A 344 11.85 -41.98 29.67
N ALA A 345 10.83 -41.89 28.83
CA ALA A 345 10.20 -43.08 28.24
C ALA A 345 11.20 -43.86 27.37
N ILE A 346 11.95 -43.18 26.49
CA ILE A 346 13.00 -43.79 25.66
C ILE A 346 14.05 -44.51 26.52
N ASP A 347 14.56 -43.87 27.57
CA ASP A 347 15.54 -44.46 28.49
C ASP A 347 15.02 -45.77 29.11
N PHE A 348 13.76 -45.79 29.56
CA PHE A 348 13.17 -46.99 30.16
C PHE A 348 12.75 -48.07 29.15
N TYR A 349 12.32 -47.70 27.94
CA TYR A 349 12.09 -48.67 26.86
C TYR A 349 13.43 -49.31 26.41
N ASN A 350 14.52 -48.54 26.42
CA ASN A 350 15.86 -49.05 26.11
C ASN A 350 16.33 -50.13 27.09
N LEU A 351 15.83 -50.17 28.32
CA LEU A 351 16.17 -51.21 29.29
C LEU A 351 15.82 -52.62 28.81
N TRP A 352 14.85 -52.79 27.91
CA TRP A 352 14.54 -54.10 27.31
C TRP A 352 15.70 -54.68 26.50
N THR A 353 16.58 -53.83 25.98
CA THR A 353 17.77 -54.27 25.24
C THR A 353 18.76 -54.99 26.15
N ASN A 354 18.78 -54.66 27.44
CA ASN A 354 19.68 -55.26 28.43
C ASN A 354 19.37 -56.72 28.74
N ILE A 355 18.19 -57.24 28.39
CA ILE A 355 17.82 -58.65 28.60
C ILE A 355 17.79 -59.48 27.30
N ILE A 356 18.21 -58.88 26.18
CA ILE A 356 18.35 -59.56 24.89
C ILE A 356 19.58 -60.46 24.94
N ASN A 357 19.35 -61.76 24.78
CA ASN A 357 20.44 -62.74 24.64
C ASN A 357 20.52 -63.32 23.23
N LEU A 358 21.74 -63.66 22.82
CA LEU A 358 22.08 -64.35 21.59
C LEU A 358 22.51 -65.80 21.89
N ASP A 359 22.17 -66.73 21.01
CA ASP A 359 22.67 -68.10 21.09
C ASP A 359 24.16 -68.20 20.67
N SER A 360 24.75 -69.39 20.78
CA SER A 360 26.16 -69.63 20.43
C SER A 360 26.54 -69.35 18.97
N HIS A 361 25.55 -69.20 18.08
CA HIS A 361 25.73 -68.85 16.67
C HIS A 361 25.41 -67.38 16.39
N MET A 362 25.28 -66.56 17.43
CA MET A 362 24.91 -65.15 17.36
C MET A 362 23.48 -64.92 16.81
N ASN A 363 22.59 -65.90 16.89
CA ASN A 363 21.20 -65.71 16.51
C ASN A 363 20.35 -65.25 17.69
N LEU A 364 19.37 -64.39 17.40
CA LEU A 364 18.34 -64.02 18.37
C LEU A 364 17.50 -65.22 18.76
N THR A 365 17.35 -65.44 20.08
CA THR A 365 16.42 -66.43 20.60
C THR A 365 14.97 -66.05 20.25
N LYS A 366 14.04 -67.03 20.24
CA LYS A 366 12.61 -66.76 19.99
C LYS A 366 12.06 -65.70 20.96
N LYS A 367 12.46 -65.76 22.23
CA LYS A 367 12.05 -64.79 23.27
C LYS A 367 12.66 -63.42 23.02
N SER A 368 13.97 -63.35 22.75
CA SER A 368 14.66 -62.10 22.39
C SER A 368 14.01 -61.43 21.17
N ARG A 369 13.67 -62.20 20.13
CA ARG A 369 12.97 -61.69 18.93
C ARG A 369 11.58 -61.14 19.27
N SER A 370 10.83 -61.82 20.14
CA SER A 370 9.52 -61.34 20.58
C SER A 370 9.63 -60.03 21.37
N LEU A 371 10.63 -59.91 22.26
CA LEU A 371 10.88 -58.70 23.03
C LEU A 371 11.26 -57.53 22.12
N ILE A 372 12.18 -57.75 21.17
CA ILE A 372 12.54 -56.73 20.17
C ILE A 372 11.29 -56.27 19.41
N ASN A 373 10.52 -57.19 18.84
CA ASN A 373 9.32 -56.80 18.08
C ASN A 373 8.28 -56.05 18.92
N THR A 374 8.20 -56.32 20.22
CA THR A 374 7.21 -55.67 21.10
C THR A 374 7.63 -54.25 21.47
N TYR A 375 8.90 -54.04 21.79
CA TYR A 375 9.37 -52.79 22.40
C TYR A 375 10.18 -51.89 21.46
N TYR A 376 10.71 -52.43 20.35
CA TYR A 376 11.40 -51.62 19.33
C TYR A 376 10.47 -50.62 18.67
N ASN A 377 9.26 -51.05 18.28
CA ASN A 377 8.26 -50.15 17.71
C ASN A 377 7.96 -48.99 18.68
N SER A 378 7.64 -49.30 19.94
CA SER A 378 7.37 -48.28 20.96
C SER A 378 8.55 -47.32 21.15
N MET A 379 9.79 -47.81 21.14
CA MET A 379 10.97 -46.94 21.22
C MET A 379 11.03 -45.96 20.04
N VAL A 380 10.83 -46.44 18.81
CA VAL A 380 10.82 -45.59 17.60
C VAL A 380 9.66 -44.59 17.63
N ASP A 381 8.49 -44.97 18.14
CA ASP A 381 7.34 -44.07 18.31
C ASP A 381 7.67 -42.92 19.28
N HIS A 382 8.32 -43.23 20.41
CA HIS A 382 8.74 -42.22 21.37
C HIS A 382 9.86 -41.32 20.84
N GLU A 383 10.81 -41.85 20.07
CA GLU A 383 11.81 -41.04 19.36
C GLU A 383 11.15 -40.07 18.35
N THR A 384 10.16 -40.56 17.61
CA THR A 384 9.39 -39.76 16.64
C THR A 384 8.62 -38.65 17.37
N LYS A 385 7.97 -39.00 18.49
CA LYS A 385 7.21 -38.06 19.32
C LYS A 385 8.12 -37.03 20.00
N ARG A 386 9.34 -37.41 20.40
CA ARG A 386 10.35 -36.46 20.91
C ARG A 386 10.68 -35.42 19.84
N ASN A 387 11.04 -35.87 18.64
CA ASN A 387 11.38 -34.96 17.53
C ASN A 387 10.19 -34.03 17.17
N TYR A 388 8.96 -34.56 17.22
CA TYR A 388 7.74 -33.77 17.01
C TYR A 388 7.57 -32.67 18.05
N VAL A 389 7.74 -33.01 19.32
CA VAL A 389 7.62 -32.08 20.43
C VAL A 389 8.73 -31.01 20.37
N GLU A 390 9.97 -31.39 20.09
CA GLU A 390 11.09 -30.45 19.90
C GLU A 390 10.82 -29.45 18.76
N LEU A 391 10.29 -29.93 17.63
CA LEU A 391 9.88 -29.06 16.53
C LEU A 391 8.80 -28.06 16.98
N LEU A 392 7.80 -28.53 17.73
CA LEU A 392 6.70 -27.67 18.18
C LEU A 392 7.09 -26.66 19.26
N VAL A 393 8.12 -26.95 20.07
CA VAL A 393 8.79 -25.94 20.92
C VAL A 393 9.32 -24.81 20.04
N LEU A 394 10.12 -25.14 19.00
CA LEU A 394 10.67 -24.15 18.09
C LEU A 394 9.57 -23.35 17.38
N LEU A 395 8.53 -24.02 16.85
CA LEU A 395 7.43 -23.34 16.16
C LEU A 395 6.62 -22.45 17.11
N SER A 396 6.45 -22.82 18.39
CA SER A 396 5.83 -21.96 19.40
C SER A 396 6.64 -20.68 19.63
N GLN A 397 7.98 -20.80 19.72
CA GLN A 397 8.87 -19.64 19.83
C GLN A 397 8.83 -18.74 18.59
N TYR A 398 8.79 -19.32 17.38
CA TYR A 398 8.61 -18.55 16.14
C TYR A 398 7.27 -17.80 16.14
N ASN A 399 6.17 -18.47 16.47
CA ASN A 399 4.86 -17.82 16.53
C ASN A 399 4.80 -16.69 17.58
N GLN A 400 5.43 -16.85 18.73
CA GLN A 400 5.55 -15.79 19.73
C GLN A 400 6.32 -14.56 19.19
N ARG A 401 7.45 -14.79 18.51
CA ARG A 401 8.21 -13.70 17.88
C ARG A 401 7.42 -13.04 16.75
N LEU A 402 6.71 -13.82 15.95
CA LEU A 402 5.83 -13.32 14.88
C LEU A 402 4.77 -12.35 15.43
N GLU A 403 4.10 -12.68 16.53
CA GLU A 403 3.12 -11.78 17.17
C GLU A 403 3.75 -10.46 17.63
N SER A 404 4.97 -10.50 18.17
CA SER A 404 5.75 -9.31 18.51
C SER A 404 6.07 -8.45 17.28
N TYR A 405 6.51 -9.09 16.19
CA TYR A 405 6.82 -8.42 14.93
C TYR A 405 5.60 -7.83 14.25
N ALA A 406 4.42 -8.41 14.45
CA ALA A 406 3.15 -7.88 13.93
C ALA A 406 2.71 -6.56 14.59
N VAL A 407 3.24 -6.22 15.78
CA VAL A 407 2.91 -4.97 16.48
C VAL A 407 3.97 -3.90 16.18
N TYR A 408 3.75 -3.09 15.15
CA TYR A 408 4.64 -1.99 14.74
C TYR A 408 3.90 -0.66 14.57
N ASN A 409 4.67 0.44 14.54
CA ASN A 409 4.17 1.75 14.15
C ASN A 409 4.18 1.86 12.62
N ASN A 410 2.99 1.95 12.01
CA ASN A 410 2.83 2.08 10.56
C ASN A 410 3.22 3.47 10.00
N GLN A 411 3.74 4.36 10.85
CA GLN A 411 4.30 5.65 10.42
C GLN A 411 5.83 5.72 10.54
N ASP A 412 6.50 4.65 11.01
CA ASP A 412 7.96 4.62 11.19
C ASP A 412 8.61 3.72 10.13
N LEU A 413 9.02 4.33 9.02
CA LEU A 413 9.61 3.62 7.87
C LEU A 413 10.89 2.86 8.23
N ALA A 414 11.75 3.44 9.09
CA ALA A 414 13.01 2.82 9.49
C ALA A 414 12.77 1.58 10.37
N LEU A 415 11.80 1.65 11.27
CA LEU A 415 11.39 0.49 12.07
C LEU A 415 10.79 -0.61 11.19
N MET A 416 9.94 -0.26 10.22
CA MET A 416 9.33 -1.23 9.29
C MET A 416 10.38 -1.92 8.43
N ASP A 417 11.34 -1.18 7.87
CA ASP A 417 12.43 -1.77 7.08
C ASP A 417 13.31 -2.71 7.92
N THR A 418 13.67 -2.27 9.14
CA THR A 418 14.42 -3.12 10.08
C THR A 418 13.68 -4.42 10.38
N ARG A 419 12.35 -4.35 10.62
CA ARG A 419 11.53 -5.55 10.87
C ARG A 419 11.41 -6.44 9.64
N ARG A 420 11.27 -5.84 8.44
CA ARG A 420 11.19 -6.58 7.18
C ARG A 420 12.44 -7.43 6.94
N GLU A 421 13.63 -6.90 7.23
CA GLU A 421 14.88 -7.66 7.11
C GLU A 421 15.01 -8.72 8.22
N ILE A 422 14.62 -8.43 9.46
CA ILE A 422 14.57 -9.45 10.53
C ILE A 422 13.65 -10.62 10.14
N ILE A 423 12.45 -10.33 9.64
CA ILE A 423 11.48 -11.34 9.18
C ILE A 423 12.04 -12.17 8.04
N LYS A 424 12.78 -11.56 7.12
CA LYS A 424 13.45 -12.25 6.02
C LYS A 424 14.52 -13.23 6.53
N GLU A 425 15.30 -12.84 7.54
CA GLU A 425 16.25 -13.72 8.21
C GLU A 425 15.54 -14.88 8.94
N GLU A 426 14.41 -14.61 9.62
CA GLU A 426 13.62 -15.65 10.29
C GLU A 426 13.05 -16.67 9.29
N ILE A 427 12.53 -16.23 8.13
CA ILE A 427 12.11 -17.13 7.05
C ILE A 427 13.29 -18.00 6.57
N ALA A 428 14.48 -17.41 6.42
CA ALA A 428 15.68 -18.15 6.03
C ALA A 428 16.09 -19.20 7.07
N ASN A 429 15.80 -18.98 8.37
CA ASN A 429 16.05 -19.92 9.45
C ASN A 429 14.95 -20.99 9.59
N ILE A 430 13.72 -20.72 9.14
CA ILE A 430 12.63 -21.71 9.12
C ILE A 430 12.80 -22.70 7.95
N ASN A 431 13.33 -22.25 6.81
CA ASN A 431 13.44 -23.09 5.60
C ASN A 431 14.17 -24.44 5.83
N PRO A 432 15.33 -24.51 6.53
CA PRO A 432 16.03 -25.77 6.78
C PRO A 432 15.23 -26.76 7.63
N LEU A 433 14.26 -26.31 8.44
CA LEU A 433 13.46 -27.20 9.30
C LEU A 433 12.62 -28.19 8.48
N ILE A 434 12.24 -27.81 7.25
CA ILE A 434 11.53 -28.72 6.34
C ILE A 434 12.45 -29.86 5.93
N ASP A 435 13.68 -29.54 5.52
CA ASP A 435 14.67 -30.53 5.08
C ASP A 435 15.08 -31.45 6.24
N GLU A 436 15.34 -30.87 7.42
CA GLU A 436 15.66 -31.63 8.65
C GLU A 436 14.52 -32.58 9.04
N TRP A 437 13.27 -32.13 8.95
CA TRP A 437 12.12 -32.97 9.23
C TRP A 437 11.97 -34.07 8.17
N ASP A 438 12.12 -33.76 6.89
CA ASP A 438 12.06 -34.75 5.80
C ASP A 438 13.15 -35.83 5.94
N GLU A 439 14.35 -35.49 6.42
CA GLU A 439 15.40 -36.47 6.72
C GLU A 439 14.99 -37.43 7.86
N ILE A 440 14.35 -36.91 8.92
CA ILE A 440 13.82 -37.72 10.02
C ILE A 440 12.74 -38.68 9.51
N VAL A 441 11.82 -38.18 8.69
CA VAL A 441 10.75 -38.97 8.06
C VAL A 441 11.34 -40.08 7.19
N GLU A 442 12.31 -39.74 6.33
CA GLU A 442 12.94 -40.69 5.44
C GLU A 442 13.66 -41.80 6.23
N LYS A 443 14.34 -41.44 7.32
CA LYS A 443 14.99 -42.40 8.23
C LYS A 443 13.98 -43.40 8.81
N ILE A 444 12.84 -42.94 9.30
CA ILE A 444 11.80 -43.80 9.89
C ILE A 444 11.17 -44.70 8.82
N SER A 445 10.84 -44.13 7.65
CA SER A 445 10.20 -44.88 6.54
C SER A 445 11.06 -46.03 5.98
N LYS A 446 12.39 -45.94 6.14
CA LYS A 446 13.36 -46.93 5.67
C LYS A 446 13.72 -47.98 6.73
N ASP A 447 13.20 -47.86 7.94
CA ASP A 447 13.43 -48.83 9.00
C ASP A 447 12.69 -50.15 8.71
N LEU A 448 13.46 -51.22 8.53
CA LEU A 448 12.94 -52.56 8.17
C LEU A 448 12.25 -53.29 9.33
N PHE A 449 12.45 -52.82 10.58
CA PHE A 449 11.89 -53.45 11.78
C PHE A 449 10.67 -52.71 12.31
N TYR A 450 10.46 -51.46 11.89
CA TYR A 450 9.31 -50.66 12.26
C TYR A 450 8.08 -51.02 11.41
N THR A 451 6.91 -51.13 12.06
CA THR A 451 5.68 -51.67 11.42
C THR A 451 4.41 -50.88 11.74
N GLU A 452 4.51 -49.74 12.44
CA GLU A 452 3.36 -48.96 12.91
C GLU A 452 3.03 -47.74 12.04
N THR A 453 1.82 -47.19 12.24
CA THR A 453 1.17 -46.15 11.40
C THR A 453 1.04 -44.78 12.08
N GLU A 454 1.33 -44.68 13.38
CA GLU A 454 1.14 -43.45 14.15
C GLU A 454 2.17 -42.38 13.76
N SER A 455 3.39 -42.79 13.43
CA SER A 455 4.43 -41.94 12.83
C SER A 455 3.95 -41.22 11.56
N ASP A 456 3.24 -41.89 10.66
CA ASP A 456 2.83 -41.30 9.37
C ASP A 456 1.86 -40.12 9.55
N LEU A 457 1.03 -40.16 10.59
CA LEU A 457 0.12 -39.07 10.92
C LEU A 457 0.88 -37.87 11.49
N ILE A 458 1.79 -38.11 12.45
CA ILE A 458 2.63 -37.09 13.08
C ILE A 458 3.48 -36.37 12.01
N VAL A 459 4.07 -37.14 11.10
CA VAL A 459 4.91 -36.63 10.02
C VAL A 459 4.20 -35.61 9.14
N ASN A 460 2.97 -35.89 8.72
CA ASN A 460 2.23 -35.00 7.82
C ASN A 460 1.73 -33.73 8.52
N VAL A 461 1.37 -33.85 9.81
CA VAL A 461 0.92 -32.70 10.61
C VAL A 461 2.07 -31.70 10.78
N SER A 462 3.26 -32.16 11.15
CA SER A 462 4.44 -31.32 11.34
C SER A 462 4.82 -30.48 10.11
N LEU A 463 4.79 -31.07 8.91
CA LEU A 463 5.09 -30.32 7.67
C LEU A 463 4.07 -29.22 7.39
N SER A 464 2.81 -29.45 7.74
CA SER A 464 1.76 -28.43 7.65
C SER A 464 2.04 -27.28 8.62
N ASP A 465 2.43 -27.60 9.86
CA ASP A 465 2.71 -26.59 10.89
C ASP A 465 3.92 -25.71 10.53
N ILE A 466 5.02 -26.31 10.03
CA ILE A 466 6.19 -25.55 9.57
C ILE A 466 5.80 -24.58 8.43
N ARG A 467 5.04 -25.07 7.45
CA ARG A 467 4.60 -24.26 6.30
C ARG A 467 3.64 -23.15 6.71
N GLU A 468 2.75 -23.39 7.66
CA GLU A 468 1.84 -22.36 8.18
C GLU A 468 2.61 -21.21 8.84
N VAL A 469 3.64 -21.51 9.64
CA VAL A 469 4.50 -20.49 10.24
C VAL A 469 5.27 -19.74 9.15
N GLN A 470 5.88 -20.45 8.20
CA GLN A 470 6.60 -19.85 7.07
C GLN A 470 5.70 -18.89 6.25
N GLU A 471 4.48 -19.32 5.92
CA GLU A 471 3.50 -18.52 5.18
C GLU A 471 3.06 -17.29 5.98
N SER A 472 2.90 -17.43 7.29
CA SER A 472 2.52 -16.32 8.17
C SER A 472 3.62 -15.25 8.25
N TYR A 473 4.89 -15.65 8.35
CA TYR A 473 6.03 -14.72 8.25
C TYR A 473 6.12 -14.06 6.86
N ALA A 474 5.93 -14.83 5.79
CA ALA A 474 5.95 -14.30 4.42
C ALA A 474 4.80 -13.29 4.19
N THR A 475 3.63 -13.56 4.75
CA THR A 475 2.46 -12.68 4.70
C THR A 475 2.75 -11.38 5.44
N LEU A 476 3.24 -11.43 6.69
CA LEU A 476 3.58 -10.24 7.46
C LEU A 476 4.67 -9.39 6.77
N ARG A 477 5.68 -10.02 6.17
CA ARG A 477 6.70 -9.32 5.37
C ARG A 477 6.09 -8.55 4.21
N GLY A 478 5.11 -9.15 3.54
CA GLY A 478 4.40 -8.52 2.44
C GLY A 478 3.49 -7.38 2.89
N ASP A 479 2.79 -7.54 4.01
CA ASP A 479 1.94 -6.50 4.60
C ASP A 479 2.79 -5.28 5.03
N LEU A 480 3.93 -5.50 5.69
CA LEU A 480 4.90 -4.44 5.99
C LEU A 480 5.35 -3.71 4.71
N SER A 481 5.62 -4.46 3.65
CA SER A 481 6.08 -3.90 2.39
C SER A 481 4.98 -3.08 1.68
N LEU A 482 3.70 -3.42 1.87
CA LEU A 482 2.57 -2.64 1.38
C LEU A 482 2.40 -1.34 2.17
N ASP A 483 2.48 -1.39 3.50
CA ASP A 483 2.40 -0.19 4.35
C ASP A 483 3.57 0.77 4.05
N MET A 484 4.77 0.24 3.85
CA MET A 484 5.94 1.04 3.42
C MET A 484 5.71 1.68 2.03
N ALA A 485 5.15 0.93 1.08
CA ALA A 485 4.89 1.45 -0.26
C ALA A 485 3.89 2.61 -0.24
N ASP A 486 2.84 2.51 0.58
CA ASP A 486 1.84 3.57 0.73
C ASP A 486 2.46 4.82 1.38
N LEU A 487 3.20 4.64 2.48
CA LEU A 487 3.83 5.73 3.21
C LEU A 487 4.88 6.49 2.38
N VAL A 488 5.58 5.81 1.47
CA VAL A 488 6.53 6.44 0.56
C VAL A 488 5.82 7.09 -0.62
N LEU A 489 4.75 6.49 -1.16
CA LEU A 489 4.09 7.00 -2.35
C LEU A 489 3.18 8.20 -2.07
N GLU A 490 2.47 8.23 -0.94
CA GLU A 490 1.50 9.29 -0.60
C GLU A 490 2.09 10.71 -0.67
N PRO A 491 3.25 11.02 -0.06
CA PRO A 491 3.88 12.34 -0.19
C PRO A 491 4.23 12.71 -1.63
N LEU A 492 4.68 11.74 -2.43
CA LEU A 492 5.04 11.95 -3.83
C LEU A 492 3.79 12.24 -4.69
N GLU A 493 2.64 11.67 -4.36
CA GLU A 493 1.36 11.99 -4.99
C GLU A 493 0.88 13.41 -4.64
N GLU A 494 1.06 13.83 -3.39
CA GLU A 494 0.75 15.21 -2.97
C GLU A 494 1.63 16.23 -3.70
N GLU A 495 2.92 15.95 -3.82
CA GLU A 495 3.86 16.80 -4.57
C GLU A 495 3.49 16.89 -6.05
N TYR A 496 3.13 15.76 -6.67
CA TYR A 496 2.63 15.74 -8.05
C TYR A 496 1.38 16.62 -8.21
N GLN A 497 0.43 16.55 -7.28
CA GLN A 497 -0.78 17.38 -7.34
C GLN A 497 -0.45 18.87 -7.16
N SER A 498 0.50 19.21 -6.28
CA SER A 498 1.00 20.57 -6.12
C SER A 498 1.58 21.12 -7.44
N LEU A 499 2.38 20.32 -8.16
CA LEU A 499 2.92 20.70 -9.46
C LEU A 499 1.83 20.92 -10.51
N VAL A 500 0.80 20.07 -10.54
CA VAL A 500 -0.35 20.24 -11.43
C VAL A 500 -1.10 21.54 -11.13
N ASP A 501 -1.30 21.87 -9.85
CA ASP A 501 -1.97 23.09 -9.43
C ASP A 501 -1.16 24.35 -9.78
N GLU A 502 0.16 24.32 -9.57
CA GLU A 502 1.07 25.42 -9.96
C GLU A 502 1.14 25.59 -11.49
N GLN A 503 1.18 24.49 -12.26
CA GLN A 503 1.04 24.56 -13.71
C GLN A 503 -0.29 25.23 -14.11
N GLY A 504 -1.38 24.89 -13.42
CA GLY A 504 -2.69 25.51 -13.61
C GLY A 504 -2.67 27.02 -13.35
N LYS A 505 -1.99 27.48 -12.29
CA LYS A 505 -1.78 28.91 -11.99
C LYS A 505 -0.94 29.60 -13.08
N ALA A 506 0.15 28.98 -13.51
CA ALA A 506 1.01 29.51 -14.57
C ALA A 506 0.23 29.69 -15.88
N LEU A 507 -0.63 28.72 -16.23
CA LEU A 507 -1.52 28.80 -17.39
C LEU A 507 -2.55 29.93 -17.23
N ALA A 508 -3.18 30.06 -16.06
CA ALA A 508 -4.16 31.12 -15.80
C ALA A 508 -3.54 32.53 -15.97
N PHE A 509 -2.33 32.75 -15.45
CA PHE A 509 -1.61 34.01 -15.65
C PHE A 509 -1.28 34.29 -17.13
N LEU A 510 -1.02 33.24 -17.92
CA LEU A 510 -0.71 33.37 -19.34
C LEU A 510 -1.95 33.58 -20.22
N GLU A 511 -3.10 33.03 -19.83
CA GLU A 511 -4.37 33.13 -20.55
C GLU A 511 -5.25 34.29 -20.11
N GLY A 512 -4.90 34.91 -18.99
CA GLY A 512 -5.55 36.10 -18.46
C GLY A 512 -6.42 35.80 -17.26
N ILE A 513 -6.24 36.56 -16.19
CA ILE A 513 -7.08 36.52 -14.99
C ILE A 513 -7.94 37.77 -14.89
N THR A 514 -9.11 37.66 -14.28
CA THR A 514 -9.94 38.82 -13.94
C THR A 514 -9.60 39.30 -12.53
N GLU A 515 -9.03 40.49 -12.39
CA GLU A 515 -8.95 41.18 -11.10
C GLU A 515 -10.17 42.11 -11.00
N ASN A 516 -11.05 41.94 -10.00
CA ASN A 516 -12.13 42.90 -9.74
C ASN A 516 -12.65 42.79 -8.29
N PRO A 517 -12.52 43.83 -7.44
CA PRO A 517 -13.11 43.80 -6.10
C PRO A 517 -14.35 44.69 -5.89
N GLU A 518 -14.84 45.51 -6.85
CA GLU A 518 -16.01 46.38 -6.62
C GLU A 518 -17.21 46.11 -7.56
N GLU A 519 -18.42 46.05 -6.98
CA GLU A 519 -19.71 45.67 -7.61
C GLU A 519 -20.19 46.56 -8.79
N ASP A 520 -19.40 47.56 -9.20
CA ASP A 520 -19.71 48.46 -10.32
C ASP A 520 -18.53 48.66 -11.31
N GLU A 521 -17.39 47.97 -11.11
CA GLU A 521 -16.21 48.11 -11.96
C GLU A 521 -16.13 47.10 -13.12
N LEU A 522 -15.51 47.60 -14.19
CA LEU A 522 -15.45 47.05 -15.52
C LEU A 522 -14.49 45.84 -15.60
N SER A 523 -15.04 44.62 -15.76
CA SER A 523 -14.21 43.40 -15.88
C SER A 523 -13.29 43.45 -17.10
N ILE A 524 -11.97 43.34 -16.87
CA ILE A 524 -10.95 43.20 -17.90
C ILE A 524 -10.04 42.00 -17.58
N LEU A 525 -9.40 41.44 -18.61
CA LEU A 525 -8.43 40.37 -18.47
C LEU A 525 -7.03 40.95 -18.32
N TYR A 526 -6.29 40.42 -17.34
CA TYR A 526 -4.93 40.80 -17.00
C TYR A 526 -3.99 39.63 -17.26
N PHE A 527 -2.92 39.87 -18.02
CA PHE A 527 -1.98 38.84 -18.47
C PHE A 527 -0.62 39.04 -17.80
N TYR A 528 -0.05 38.00 -17.21
CA TYR A 528 1.19 38.08 -16.42
C TYR A 528 2.24 37.05 -16.88
N PRO A 529 2.77 37.17 -18.11
CA PRO A 529 3.69 36.18 -18.66
C PRO A 529 5.01 36.06 -17.89
N GLU A 530 5.48 37.11 -17.21
CA GLU A 530 6.70 37.03 -16.38
C GLU A 530 6.47 36.16 -15.14
N ARG A 531 5.32 36.31 -14.46
CA ARG A 531 4.94 35.45 -13.33
C ARG A 531 4.73 34.00 -13.78
N THR A 532 4.23 33.80 -15.00
CA THR A 532 4.18 32.46 -15.62
C THR A 532 5.58 31.86 -15.75
N LEU A 533 6.58 32.62 -16.24
CA LEU A 533 7.96 32.12 -16.37
C LEU A 533 8.57 31.78 -15.02
N ASP A 534 8.38 32.62 -14.00
CA ASP A 534 8.89 32.38 -12.64
C ASP A 534 8.35 31.06 -12.06
N ILE A 535 7.03 30.82 -12.18
CA ILE A 535 6.42 29.56 -11.73
C ILE A 535 6.95 28.38 -12.55
N LEU A 536 7.06 28.53 -13.88
CA LEU A 536 7.52 27.46 -14.77
C LEU A 536 8.99 27.07 -14.53
N GLU A 537 9.85 28.01 -14.16
CA GLU A 537 11.24 27.73 -13.78
C GLU A 537 11.30 26.86 -12.52
N GLN A 538 10.53 27.23 -11.48
CA GLN A 538 10.48 26.48 -10.23
C GLN A 538 9.93 25.07 -10.43
N ILE A 539 8.75 24.92 -11.05
CA ILE A 539 8.12 23.61 -11.19
C ILE A 539 8.85 22.68 -12.17
N GLN A 540 9.74 23.20 -13.03
CA GLN A 540 10.59 22.37 -13.89
C GLN A 540 11.67 21.63 -13.10
N GLU A 541 12.28 22.29 -12.11
CA GLU A 541 13.28 21.67 -11.24
C GLU A 541 12.61 20.63 -10.33
N GLU A 542 11.52 21.01 -9.68
CA GLU A 542 10.73 20.13 -8.81
C GLU A 542 10.17 18.91 -9.58
N ASN A 543 9.68 19.10 -10.81
CA ASN A 543 9.21 17.98 -11.65
C ASN A 543 10.35 16.99 -11.96
N LEU A 544 11.56 17.45 -12.30
CA LEU A 544 12.69 16.56 -12.57
C LEU A 544 13.10 15.76 -11.33
N GLN A 545 13.13 16.40 -10.16
CA GLN A 545 13.39 15.70 -8.90
C GLN A 545 12.34 14.63 -8.63
N LEU A 546 11.05 14.97 -8.76
CA LEU A 546 9.96 14.03 -8.53
C LEU A 546 9.94 12.87 -9.55
N GLN A 547 10.44 13.08 -10.78
CA GLN A 547 10.63 11.99 -11.74
C GLN A 547 11.68 10.98 -11.26
N ASP A 548 12.81 11.46 -10.71
CA ASP A 548 13.86 10.60 -10.16
C ASP A 548 13.33 9.84 -8.93
N GLU A 549 12.64 10.51 -8.01
CA GLU A 549 12.05 9.88 -6.81
C GLU A 549 10.99 8.82 -7.18
N MET A 550 10.15 9.07 -8.18
CA MET A 550 9.21 8.06 -8.69
C MET A 550 9.91 6.89 -9.39
N ALA A 551 10.99 7.14 -10.12
CA ALA A 551 11.76 6.08 -10.75
C ALA A 551 12.42 5.16 -9.72
N ASP A 552 12.99 5.73 -8.65
CA ASP A 552 13.58 5.02 -7.53
C ASP A 552 12.51 4.18 -6.79
N PHE A 553 11.33 4.75 -6.53
CA PHE A 553 10.18 4.02 -5.98
C PHE A 553 9.82 2.81 -6.85
N ILE A 554 9.67 3.00 -8.16
CA ILE A 554 9.32 1.92 -9.10
C ILE A 554 10.39 0.83 -9.10
N GLU A 555 11.68 1.20 -9.10
CA GLU A 555 12.77 0.23 -9.10
C GLU A 555 12.80 -0.60 -7.81
N GLU A 556 12.71 0.06 -6.65
CA GLU A 556 12.71 -0.61 -5.34
C GLU A 556 11.54 -1.60 -5.22
N TYR A 557 10.32 -1.14 -5.49
CA TYR A 557 9.13 -1.96 -5.28
C TYR A 557 8.92 -3.03 -6.35
N ARG A 558 9.53 -2.91 -7.55
CA ARG A 558 9.60 -4.03 -8.52
C ARG A 558 10.49 -5.17 -8.02
N ARG A 559 11.58 -4.88 -7.30
CA ARG A 559 12.39 -5.93 -6.67
C ARG A 559 11.58 -6.63 -5.58
N THR A 560 10.98 -5.85 -4.69
CA THR A 560 10.12 -6.35 -3.60
C THR A 560 8.94 -7.17 -4.11
N GLN A 561 8.32 -6.78 -5.24
CA GLN A 561 7.18 -7.49 -5.84
C GLN A 561 7.45 -8.98 -6.09
N ASN A 562 8.67 -9.34 -6.49
CA ASN A 562 9.01 -10.73 -6.81
C ASN A 562 9.30 -11.57 -5.55
N ASP A 563 9.56 -10.91 -4.43
CA ASP A 563 10.07 -11.51 -3.19
C ASP A 563 8.99 -11.70 -2.12
N ILE A 564 7.75 -11.29 -2.39
CA ILE A 564 6.62 -11.36 -1.44
C ILE A 564 5.38 -12.04 -2.05
N PRO A 565 4.50 -12.68 -1.24
CA PRO A 565 3.25 -13.26 -1.72
C PRO A 565 2.28 -12.25 -2.35
N GLN A 566 2.19 -11.03 -1.81
CA GLN A 566 1.27 -9.95 -2.19
C GLN A 566 1.68 -9.21 -3.48
N LYS A 567 2.35 -9.89 -4.42
CA LYS A 567 2.85 -9.33 -5.69
C LYS A 567 1.82 -8.53 -6.50
N ALA A 568 0.54 -8.93 -6.44
CA ALA A 568 -0.55 -8.26 -7.15
C ALA A 568 -0.92 -6.92 -6.50
N ALA A 569 -0.85 -6.81 -5.17
CA ALA A 569 -1.13 -5.57 -4.45
C ALA A 569 -0.02 -4.53 -4.69
N ILE A 570 1.25 -4.94 -4.63
CA ILE A 570 2.38 -4.05 -4.97
C ILE A 570 2.34 -3.59 -6.44
N ALA A 571 1.85 -4.43 -7.35
CA ALA A 571 1.67 -4.03 -8.75
C ALA A 571 0.80 -2.78 -8.92
N VAL A 572 -0.18 -2.59 -8.03
CA VAL A 572 -1.09 -1.42 -8.06
C VAL A 572 -0.33 -0.14 -7.71
N PHE A 573 0.53 -0.17 -6.70
CA PHE A 573 1.39 0.96 -6.33
C PHE A 573 2.37 1.32 -7.45
N ILE A 574 3.02 0.32 -8.04
CA ILE A 574 3.91 0.50 -9.19
C ILE A 574 3.16 1.15 -10.37
N LEU A 575 1.96 0.67 -10.69
CA LEU A 575 1.13 1.25 -11.77
C LEU A 575 0.72 2.70 -11.49
N ARG A 576 0.41 3.07 -10.25
CA ARG A 576 0.13 4.46 -9.85
C ARG A 576 1.37 5.34 -10.10
N ALA A 577 2.52 4.94 -9.58
CA ALA A 577 3.79 5.65 -9.77
C ALA A 577 4.16 5.77 -11.26
N GLU A 578 3.99 4.69 -12.05
CA GLU A 578 4.25 4.71 -13.51
C GLU A 578 3.34 5.70 -14.27
N ASN A 579 2.08 5.84 -13.86
CA ASN A 579 1.16 6.80 -14.45
C ASN A 579 1.56 8.24 -14.11
N ILE A 580 1.97 8.50 -12.87
CA ILE A 580 2.46 9.80 -12.42
C ILE A 580 3.74 10.17 -13.16
N LEU A 581 4.70 9.25 -13.23
CA LEU A 581 5.96 9.44 -13.97
C LEU A 581 5.70 9.81 -15.43
N ARG A 582 4.72 9.16 -16.09
CA ARG A 582 4.31 9.52 -17.45
C ARG A 582 3.69 10.92 -17.50
N GLY A 583 2.83 11.27 -16.54
CA GLY A 583 2.24 12.60 -16.42
C GLY A 583 3.29 13.70 -16.25
N LEU A 584 4.31 13.46 -15.43
CA LEU A 584 5.46 14.36 -15.24
C LEU A 584 6.27 14.55 -16.53
N GLN A 585 6.52 13.46 -17.27
CA GLN A 585 7.21 13.51 -18.57
C GLN A 585 6.42 14.29 -19.63
N ASP A 586 5.10 14.12 -19.67
CA ASP A 586 4.22 14.87 -20.58
C ASP A 586 4.17 16.36 -20.19
N ALA A 587 4.11 16.67 -18.89
CA ALA A 587 4.13 18.04 -18.38
C ALA A 587 5.42 18.79 -18.76
N GLN A 588 6.56 18.10 -18.84
CA GLN A 588 7.82 18.72 -19.26
C GLN A 588 7.75 19.32 -20.68
N GLN A 589 7.07 18.65 -21.61
CA GLN A 589 6.86 19.18 -22.96
C GLN A 589 5.92 20.39 -22.95
N GLU A 590 4.91 20.34 -22.08
CA GLU A 590 3.96 21.42 -21.90
C GLU A 590 4.62 22.67 -21.30
N TYR A 591 5.49 22.52 -20.30
CA TYR A 591 6.24 23.64 -19.73
C TYR A 591 7.09 24.36 -20.79
N GLN A 592 7.74 23.62 -21.70
CA GLN A 592 8.48 24.22 -22.82
C GLN A 592 7.58 24.94 -23.82
N ARG A 593 6.32 24.50 -23.99
CA ARG A 593 5.33 25.18 -24.82
C ARG A 593 4.89 26.49 -24.17
N LEU A 594 4.61 26.46 -22.86
CA LEU A 594 4.20 27.63 -22.08
C LEU A 594 5.32 28.67 -21.98
N ASN A 595 6.57 28.27 -21.72
CA ASN A 595 7.73 29.18 -21.71
C ASN A 595 7.85 29.95 -23.03
N ARG A 596 7.81 29.24 -24.17
CA ARG A 596 7.88 29.89 -25.49
C ARG A 596 6.73 30.85 -25.74
N ARG A 597 5.52 30.55 -25.25
CA ARG A 597 4.35 31.42 -25.39
C ARG A 597 4.48 32.66 -24.49
N ALA A 598 4.97 32.51 -23.26
CA ALA A 598 5.25 33.62 -22.36
C ALA A 598 6.33 34.56 -22.91
N ASP A 599 7.46 34.02 -23.40
CA ASP A 599 8.52 34.80 -24.07
C ASP A 599 7.99 35.59 -25.28
N GLN A 600 7.13 34.96 -26.08
CA GLN A 600 6.47 35.60 -27.21
C GLN A 600 5.58 36.76 -26.75
N ASN A 601 4.77 36.57 -25.70
CA ASN A 601 3.92 37.63 -25.15
C ASN A 601 4.77 38.81 -24.63
N ILE A 602 5.85 38.55 -23.88
CA ILE A 602 6.76 39.59 -23.39
C ILE A 602 7.35 40.37 -24.56
N THR A 603 7.87 39.67 -25.58
CA THR A 603 8.46 40.31 -26.76
C THR A 603 7.45 41.18 -27.52
N GLN A 604 6.21 40.71 -27.70
CA GLN A 604 5.16 41.51 -28.35
C GLN A 604 4.78 42.73 -27.49
N ALA A 605 4.63 42.56 -26.18
CA ALA A 605 4.32 43.64 -25.26
C ALA A 605 5.36 44.77 -25.31
N GLU A 606 6.66 44.42 -25.28
CA GLU A 606 7.76 45.38 -25.43
C GLU A 606 7.70 46.13 -26.75
N ARG A 607 7.45 45.43 -27.86
CA ARG A 607 7.34 46.03 -29.18
C ARG A 607 6.22 47.06 -29.23
N PHE A 608 5.03 46.72 -28.72
CA PHE A 608 3.88 47.62 -28.70
C PHE A 608 4.08 48.81 -27.76
N LYS A 609 4.69 48.60 -26.58
CA LYS A 609 5.05 49.67 -25.64
C LYS A 609 5.99 50.69 -26.28
N ASN A 610 7.05 50.22 -26.96
CA ASN A 610 8.05 51.08 -27.59
C ASN A 610 7.44 51.90 -28.74
N GLU A 611 6.64 51.26 -29.61
CA GLU A 611 5.93 51.95 -30.68
C GLU A 611 4.89 52.95 -30.11
N GLY A 612 4.18 52.58 -29.05
CA GLY A 612 3.22 53.47 -28.37
C GLY A 612 3.89 54.72 -27.79
N GLY A 613 5.07 54.55 -27.17
CA GLY A 613 5.90 55.66 -26.70
C GLY A 613 6.34 56.58 -27.83
N TYR A 614 6.81 56.01 -28.94
CA TYR A 614 7.17 56.79 -30.13
C TYR A 614 5.99 57.60 -30.67
N ARG A 615 4.78 57.01 -30.76
CA ARG A 615 3.57 57.74 -31.20
C ARG A 615 3.17 58.85 -30.24
N LEU A 616 3.35 58.64 -28.93
CA LEU A 616 3.08 59.67 -27.94
C LEU A 616 4.02 60.88 -28.10
N ASP A 617 5.30 60.64 -28.34
CA ASP A 617 6.29 61.69 -28.62
C ASP A 617 5.97 62.44 -29.93
N GLU A 618 5.53 61.73 -30.97
CA GLU A 618 5.09 62.33 -32.23
C GLU A 618 3.80 63.15 -32.08
N ALA A 619 2.88 62.75 -31.19
CA ALA A 619 1.71 63.56 -30.85
C ALA A 619 2.12 64.88 -30.17
N GLU A 620 3.12 64.86 -29.29
CA GLU A 620 3.66 66.09 -28.70
C GLU A 620 4.34 66.99 -29.72
N ASN A 621 5.11 66.41 -30.66
CA ASN A 621 5.73 67.13 -31.77
C ASN A 621 4.68 67.83 -32.63
N ALA A 622 3.62 67.12 -33.02
CA ALA A 622 2.53 67.66 -33.83
C ALA A 622 1.78 68.78 -33.09
N LEU A 623 1.53 68.64 -31.79
CA LEU A 623 0.95 69.71 -30.97
C LEU A 623 1.81 70.98 -30.96
N ARG A 624 3.14 70.84 -30.83
CA ARG A 624 4.06 72.00 -30.91
C ARG A 624 4.00 72.72 -32.25
N GLN A 625 3.71 71.98 -33.33
CA GLN A 625 3.55 72.52 -34.68
C GLN A 625 2.13 73.04 -34.96
N LYS A 626 1.21 72.93 -34.01
CA LYS A 626 -0.23 73.21 -34.15
C LYS A 626 -0.93 72.35 -35.21
N ASP A 627 -0.39 71.17 -35.51
CA ASP A 627 -1.07 70.16 -36.33
C ASP A 627 -1.93 69.28 -35.42
N PHE A 628 -3.12 69.78 -35.07
CA PHE A 628 -4.01 69.13 -34.12
C PHE A 628 -4.56 67.81 -34.65
N GLN A 629 -4.78 67.69 -35.97
CA GLN A 629 -5.26 66.45 -36.58
C GLN A 629 -4.22 65.34 -36.46
N LEU A 630 -2.96 65.63 -36.77
CA LEU A 630 -1.88 64.66 -36.62
C LEU A 630 -1.61 64.34 -35.15
N ALA A 631 -1.72 65.33 -34.25
CA ALA A 631 -1.59 65.11 -32.80
C ALA A 631 -2.67 64.16 -32.26
N VAL A 632 -3.93 64.33 -32.66
CA VAL A 632 -5.06 63.44 -32.33
C VAL A 632 -4.82 62.02 -32.87
N GLN A 633 -4.40 61.88 -34.13
CA GLN A 633 -4.14 60.58 -34.75
C GLN A 633 -3.01 59.80 -34.05
N ASN A 634 -1.90 60.48 -33.76
CA ASN A 634 -0.78 59.89 -33.05
C ASN A 634 -1.13 59.54 -31.60
N LEU A 635 -1.90 60.40 -30.90
CA LEU A 635 -2.36 60.11 -29.53
C LEU A 635 -3.30 58.89 -29.48
N THR A 636 -4.23 58.79 -30.43
CA THR A 636 -5.14 57.63 -30.56
C THR A 636 -4.36 56.36 -30.83
N SER A 637 -3.40 56.42 -31.75
CA SER A 637 -2.52 55.28 -32.07
C SER A 637 -1.69 54.87 -30.85
N ALA A 638 -1.15 55.83 -30.10
CA ALA A 638 -0.39 55.56 -28.87
C ALA A 638 -1.26 54.81 -27.84
N GLN A 639 -2.48 55.30 -27.58
CA GLN A 639 -3.43 54.64 -26.67
C GLN A 639 -3.72 53.20 -27.11
N ASP A 640 -3.98 52.99 -28.40
CA ASP A 640 -4.29 51.67 -28.94
C ASP A 640 -3.12 50.69 -28.86
N LEU A 641 -1.89 51.17 -29.01
CA LEU A 641 -0.67 50.38 -28.88
C LEU A 641 -0.36 50.04 -27.42
N TYR A 642 -0.57 50.97 -26.49
CA TYR A 642 -0.43 50.67 -25.06
C TYR A 642 -1.45 49.64 -24.58
N VAL A 643 -2.70 49.73 -25.04
CA VAL A 643 -3.72 48.70 -24.75
C VAL A 643 -3.33 47.34 -25.33
N GLN A 644 -2.76 47.30 -26.55
CA GLN A 644 -2.22 46.06 -27.12
C GLN A 644 -1.04 45.52 -26.30
N ALA A 645 -0.14 46.37 -25.82
CA ALA A 645 0.96 45.92 -24.96
C ALA A 645 0.43 45.24 -23.69
N LEU A 646 -0.56 45.86 -23.04
CA LEU A 646 -1.20 45.36 -21.83
C LEU A 646 -2.00 44.07 -22.05
N SER A 647 -2.54 43.83 -23.26
CA SER A 647 -3.20 42.56 -23.59
C SER A 647 -2.23 41.38 -23.74
N TYR A 648 -0.92 41.64 -23.76
CA TYR A 648 0.11 40.60 -23.75
C TYR A 648 0.84 40.51 -22.40
N ASN A 649 1.06 41.63 -21.73
CA ASN A 649 1.71 41.70 -20.43
C ASN A 649 1.24 42.95 -19.67
N GLU A 650 0.57 42.77 -18.54
CA GLU A 650 0.10 43.86 -17.68
C GLU A 650 1.25 44.55 -16.94
N ASP A 651 2.29 43.80 -16.54
CA ASP A 651 3.42 44.32 -15.76
C ASP A 651 4.38 45.17 -16.64
N ILE A 652 4.21 45.18 -17.98
CA ILE A 652 5.11 45.87 -18.91
C ILE A 652 5.12 47.40 -18.75
N VAL A 653 4.00 47.96 -18.30
CA VAL A 653 3.78 49.40 -18.14
C VAL A 653 2.60 49.65 -17.19
N SER A 654 2.70 50.72 -16.39
CA SER A 654 1.60 51.10 -15.51
C SER A 654 0.45 51.75 -16.28
N ARG A 655 -0.76 51.20 -16.16
CA ARG A 655 -2.01 51.80 -16.67
C ARG A 655 -2.19 53.24 -16.19
N ASP A 656 -2.00 53.49 -14.89
CA ASP A 656 -2.07 54.83 -14.31
C ASP A 656 -1.07 55.80 -14.92
N ASP A 657 0.15 55.34 -15.23
CA ASP A 657 1.15 56.20 -15.87
C ASP A 657 0.76 56.57 -17.30
N ILE A 658 0.33 55.58 -18.08
CA ILE A 658 -0.18 55.79 -19.45
C ILE A 658 -1.36 56.76 -19.42
N ASP A 659 -2.36 56.47 -18.59
CA ASP A 659 -3.62 57.21 -18.55
C ASP A 659 -3.38 58.66 -18.08
N ARG A 660 -2.47 58.88 -17.12
CA ARG A 660 -2.08 60.24 -16.73
C ARG A 660 -1.37 60.99 -17.86
N ARG A 661 -0.41 60.37 -18.54
CA ARG A 661 0.35 61.01 -19.64
C ARG A 661 -0.55 61.34 -20.82
N ILE A 662 -1.42 60.41 -21.19
CA ILE A 662 -2.36 60.55 -22.30
C ILE A 662 -3.46 61.57 -21.98
N ALA A 663 -4.04 61.53 -20.77
CA ALA A 663 -5.01 62.55 -20.35
C ALA A 663 -4.39 63.95 -20.31
N ALA A 664 -3.14 64.07 -19.83
CA ALA A 664 -2.43 65.34 -19.82
C ALA A 664 -2.19 65.89 -21.23
N LEU A 665 -1.76 65.04 -22.18
CA LEU A 665 -1.54 65.46 -23.56
C LEU A 665 -2.87 65.75 -24.29
N GLN A 666 -3.89 64.92 -24.11
CA GLN A 666 -5.25 65.18 -24.62
C GLN A 666 -5.76 66.55 -24.16
N SER A 667 -5.68 66.84 -22.86
CA SER A 667 -6.16 68.11 -22.31
C SER A 667 -5.41 69.30 -22.92
N ARG A 668 -4.10 69.17 -23.17
CA ARG A 668 -3.29 70.20 -23.82
C ARG A 668 -3.68 70.38 -25.30
N ILE A 669 -3.88 69.29 -26.04
CA ILE A 669 -4.33 69.33 -27.45
C ILE A 669 -5.68 70.05 -27.52
N LEU A 670 -6.67 69.63 -26.72
CA LEU A 670 -8.00 70.23 -26.70
C LEU A 670 -7.97 71.69 -26.30
N GLN A 671 -7.16 72.06 -25.30
CA GLN A 671 -7.05 73.45 -24.88
C GLN A 671 -6.46 74.34 -25.99
N GLU A 672 -5.38 73.90 -26.64
CA GLU A 672 -4.76 74.68 -27.71
C GLU A 672 -5.62 74.70 -28.99
N GLU A 673 -6.26 73.60 -29.36
CA GLU A 673 -7.17 73.58 -30.51
C GLU A 673 -8.42 74.45 -30.26
N ASN A 674 -9.00 74.39 -29.06
CA ASN A 674 -10.19 75.16 -28.73
C ASN A 674 -9.93 76.68 -28.80
N LYS A 675 -8.70 77.12 -28.50
CA LYS A 675 -8.31 78.53 -28.71
C LYS A 675 -8.41 78.94 -30.17
N GLU A 676 -7.89 78.11 -31.07
CA GLU A 676 -7.97 78.37 -32.52
C GLU A 676 -9.41 78.25 -33.04
N VAL A 677 -10.22 77.33 -32.51
CA VAL A 677 -11.65 77.18 -32.82
C VAL A 677 -12.44 78.43 -32.41
N ILE A 678 -12.27 78.93 -31.18
CA ILE A 678 -12.98 80.13 -30.71
C ILE A 678 -12.64 81.34 -31.56
N LEU A 679 -11.35 81.56 -31.87
CA LEU A 679 -10.91 82.64 -32.74
C LEU A 679 -11.50 82.51 -34.16
N TYR A 680 -11.49 81.30 -34.71
CA TYR A 680 -12.08 81.02 -36.02
C TYR A 680 -13.58 81.30 -36.04
N VAL A 681 -14.32 80.80 -35.05
CA VAL A 681 -15.76 80.99 -34.92
C VAL A 681 -16.10 82.46 -34.74
N ARG A 682 -15.39 83.20 -33.88
CA ARG A 682 -15.59 84.63 -33.68
C ARG A 682 -15.41 85.43 -34.98
N ASN A 683 -14.36 85.12 -35.75
CA ASN A 683 -14.12 85.77 -37.04
C ASN A 683 -15.25 85.51 -38.04
N ASN A 684 -15.69 84.25 -38.17
CA ASN A 684 -16.79 83.90 -39.06
C ASN A 684 -18.13 84.48 -38.58
N VAL A 685 -18.40 84.52 -37.27
CA VAL A 685 -19.63 85.14 -36.73
C VAL A 685 -19.66 86.63 -37.07
N ASN A 686 -18.55 87.35 -36.90
CA ASN A 686 -18.46 88.77 -37.23
C ASN A 686 -18.61 89.02 -38.74
N GLU A 687 -18.01 88.16 -39.57
CA GLU A 687 -18.17 88.20 -41.03
C GLU A 687 -19.62 87.93 -41.45
N GLY A 688 -20.24 86.88 -40.90
CA GLY A 688 -21.64 86.52 -41.14
C GLY A 688 -22.60 87.65 -40.76
N LYS A 689 -22.40 88.30 -39.61
CA LYS A 689 -23.14 89.50 -39.17
C LYS A 689 -23.01 90.64 -40.18
N SER A 690 -21.79 90.94 -40.62
CA SER A 690 -21.53 92.02 -41.58
C SER A 690 -22.23 91.76 -42.93
N LEU A 691 -22.18 90.51 -43.42
CA LEU A 691 -22.88 90.09 -44.64
C LEU A 691 -24.40 90.21 -44.49
N TYR A 692 -24.95 89.82 -43.34
CA TYR A 692 -26.37 89.97 -43.03
C TYR A 692 -26.82 91.44 -43.05
N LEU A 693 -26.07 92.34 -42.41
CA LEU A 693 -26.37 93.77 -42.38
C LEU A 693 -26.26 94.45 -43.76
N GLN A 694 -25.48 93.86 -44.68
CA GLN A 694 -25.36 94.30 -46.07
C GLN A 694 -26.44 93.70 -46.98
N GLY A 695 -27.37 92.90 -46.45
CA GLY A 695 -28.43 92.23 -47.21
C GLY A 695 -27.96 91.00 -48.00
N ARG A 696 -26.76 90.48 -47.71
CA ARG A 696 -26.18 89.31 -48.42
C ARG A 696 -26.45 88.01 -47.67
N TYR A 697 -27.72 87.62 -47.59
CA TYR A 697 -28.17 86.55 -46.69
C TYR A 697 -27.62 85.16 -47.03
N SER A 698 -27.53 84.77 -48.31
CA SER A 698 -26.99 83.45 -48.72
C SER A 698 -25.51 83.28 -48.34
N GLN A 699 -24.70 84.33 -48.55
CA GLN A 699 -23.28 84.31 -48.15
C GLN A 699 -23.13 84.25 -46.62
N SER A 700 -24.01 84.93 -45.89
CA SER A 700 -24.07 84.90 -44.43
C SER A 700 -24.35 83.49 -43.89
N GLU A 701 -25.29 82.74 -44.49
CA GLU A 701 -25.63 81.36 -44.06
C GLU A 701 -24.43 80.41 -44.18
N ILE A 702 -23.70 80.46 -45.30
CA ILE A 702 -22.53 79.60 -45.54
C ILE A 702 -21.44 79.82 -44.48
N VAL A 703 -21.20 81.08 -44.11
CA VAL A 703 -20.20 81.45 -43.10
C VAL A 703 -20.59 80.96 -41.72
N PHE A 704 -21.87 81.09 -41.33
CA PHE A 704 -22.35 80.58 -40.04
C PHE A 704 -22.35 79.04 -39.96
N LEU A 705 -22.74 78.33 -41.01
CA LEU A 705 -22.67 76.85 -41.04
C LEU A 705 -21.22 76.35 -40.93
N ARG A 706 -20.26 77.07 -41.53
CA ARG A 706 -18.84 76.75 -41.37
C ARG A 706 -18.36 76.96 -39.94
N ALA A 707 -18.80 78.05 -39.30
CA ALA A 707 -18.51 78.32 -37.90
C ALA A 707 -19.11 77.24 -36.98
N GLU A 708 -20.35 76.83 -37.23
CA GLU A 708 -21.05 75.74 -36.51
C GLU A 708 -20.26 74.43 -36.63
N SER A 709 -19.88 74.04 -37.84
CA SER A 709 -19.10 72.82 -38.07
C SER A 709 -17.75 72.85 -37.34
N ARG A 710 -17.05 73.99 -37.34
CA ARG A 710 -15.77 74.14 -36.61
C ARG A 710 -15.96 74.18 -35.10
N TRP A 711 -17.08 74.67 -34.59
CA TRP A 711 -17.37 74.73 -33.16
C TRP A 711 -17.44 73.32 -32.53
N PHE A 712 -18.08 72.38 -33.22
CA PHE A 712 -18.25 71.00 -32.76
C PHE A 712 -16.97 70.16 -32.74
N THR A 713 -15.83 70.66 -33.25
CA THR A 713 -14.57 69.89 -33.17
C THR A 713 -14.02 69.82 -31.75
N THR A 714 -14.30 70.84 -30.92
CA THR A 714 -13.83 70.90 -29.53
C THR A 714 -14.96 71.11 -28.52
N ASN A 715 -16.21 71.32 -28.96
CA ASN A 715 -17.37 71.56 -28.08
C ASN A 715 -18.50 70.57 -28.36
N THR A 716 -19.29 70.25 -27.33
CA THR A 716 -20.39 69.27 -27.45
C THR A 716 -21.76 69.92 -27.57
N GLU A 717 -21.91 71.15 -27.12
CA GLU A 717 -23.16 71.93 -27.15
C GLU A 717 -23.14 72.94 -28.31
N SER A 718 -24.32 73.28 -28.87
CA SER A 718 -24.43 74.29 -29.92
C SER A 718 -24.02 75.70 -29.44
N ASN A 719 -23.51 76.53 -30.35
CA ASN A 719 -23.22 77.92 -30.05
C ASN A 719 -24.47 78.79 -30.27
N SER A 720 -25.04 79.25 -29.16
CA SER A 720 -26.25 80.08 -29.10
C SER A 720 -26.21 81.34 -30.00
N GLU A 721 -25.03 81.93 -30.22
CA GLU A 721 -24.89 83.11 -31.08
C GLU A 721 -25.01 82.71 -32.56
N ILE A 722 -24.39 81.60 -32.97
CA ILE A 722 -24.50 81.07 -34.34
C ILE A 722 -25.95 80.71 -34.65
N ASP A 723 -26.61 79.98 -33.74
CA ASP A 723 -28.01 79.57 -33.88
C ASP A 723 -28.94 80.78 -34.07
N TYR A 724 -28.75 81.83 -33.27
CA TYR A 724 -29.52 83.06 -33.37
C TYR A 724 -29.41 83.71 -34.76
N TRP A 725 -28.19 83.88 -35.27
CA TRP A 725 -27.99 84.52 -36.57
C TRP A 725 -28.41 83.65 -37.75
N LEU A 726 -28.20 82.32 -37.68
CA LEU A 726 -28.71 81.39 -38.69
C LEU A 726 -30.23 81.48 -38.82
N ASN A 727 -30.96 81.59 -37.70
CA ASN A 727 -32.41 81.73 -37.72
C ASN A 727 -32.86 83.03 -38.43
N LEU A 728 -32.19 84.16 -38.16
CA LEU A 728 -32.48 85.44 -38.84
C LEU A 728 -32.16 85.41 -40.34
N VAL A 729 -31.03 84.82 -40.71
CA VAL A 729 -30.61 84.66 -42.11
C VAL A 729 -31.62 83.81 -42.87
N ARG A 730 -32.04 82.67 -42.30
CA ARG A 730 -33.05 81.78 -42.90
C ARG A 730 -34.41 82.45 -43.05
N ALA A 731 -34.82 83.25 -42.06
CA ALA A 731 -36.05 84.04 -42.16
C ALA A 731 -35.99 85.05 -43.31
N ALA A 732 -34.88 85.77 -43.47
CA ALA A 732 -34.68 86.71 -44.58
C ALA A 732 -34.68 86.02 -45.97
N LEU A 733 -33.93 84.91 -46.11
CA LEU A 733 -33.89 84.11 -47.34
C LEU A 733 -35.26 83.56 -47.75
N SER A 734 -36.08 83.17 -46.76
CA SER A 734 -37.42 82.63 -47.03
C SER A 734 -38.35 83.63 -47.72
N VAL A 735 -38.16 84.93 -47.50
CA VAL A 735 -39.02 86.00 -48.02
C VAL A 735 -38.48 86.61 -49.32
N GLU A 736 -37.18 86.48 -49.60
CA GLU A 736 -36.59 86.85 -50.90
C GLU A 736 -36.85 85.80 -52.00
N SER A 737 -37.15 84.56 -51.61
CA SER A 737 -37.39 83.46 -52.53
C SER A 737 -38.56 83.75 -53.50
N GLY A 738 -38.29 83.67 -54.81
CA GLY A 738 -39.29 83.86 -55.87
C GLY A 738 -39.61 85.30 -56.26
N ARG A 739 -38.88 86.31 -55.75
CA ARG A 739 -39.09 87.74 -56.08
C ARG A 739 -38.28 88.24 -57.29
N THR A 740 -37.15 87.60 -57.57
CA THR A 740 -36.24 87.86 -58.70
C THR A 740 -36.22 86.65 -59.63
N ILE A 741 -36.02 86.88 -60.93
CA ILE A 741 -35.84 85.79 -61.90
C ILE A 741 -34.38 85.34 -61.77
N GLU A 742 -34.14 84.21 -61.12
CA GLU A 742 -32.78 83.66 -60.96
C GLU A 742 -32.31 82.96 -62.24
N ASP A 743 -31.02 83.06 -62.58
CA ASP A 743 -30.44 82.44 -63.78
C ASP A 743 -30.55 80.90 -63.83
N THR A 744 -30.86 80.30 -62.67
CA THR A 744 -31.11 78.88 -62.47
C THR A 744 -32.57 78.46 -62.70
N GLU A 745 -33.49 79.40 -62.90
CA GLU A 745 -34.92 79.08 -63.11
C GLU A 745 -35.16 78.46 -64.51
N PRO A 746 -35.99 77.40 -64.63
CA PRO A 746 -36.24 76.72 -65.90
C PRO A 746 -36.78 77.59 -67.05
N LEU A 747 -37.42 78.73 -66.73
CA LEU A 747 -38.00 79.67 -67.69
C LEU A 747 -37.29 81.04 -67.68
N TYR A 748 -36.06 81.11 -67.15
CA TYR A 748 -35.32 82.36 -66.97
C TYR A 748 -35.21 83.18 -68.27
N ALA A 749 -34.89 82.53 -69.39
CA ALA A 749 -34.71 83.19 -70.68
C ALA A 749 -36.02 83.80 -71.21
N GLU A 750 -37.12 83.04 -71.16
CA GLU A 750 -38.45 83.45 -71.60
C GLU A 750 -39.01 84.58 -70.73
N MET A 751 -38.96 84.43 -69.40
CA MET A 751 -39.48 85.43 -68.45
C MET A 751 -38.70 86.75 -68.54
N THR A 752 -37.36 86.68 -68.68
CA THR A 752 -36.52 87.87 -68.89
C THR A 752 -36.86 88.58 -70.21
N GLN A 753 -37.13 87.82 -71.28
CA GLN A 753 -37.54 88.38 -72.56
C GLN A 753 -38.89 89.11 -72.46
N PHE A 754 -39.90 88.51 -71.83
CA PHE A 754 -41.19 89.16 -71.60
C PHE A 754 -41.04 90.42 -70.75
N LEU A 755 -40.19 90.41 -69.73
CA LEU A 755 -39.96 91.57 -68.86
C LEU A 755 -39.36 92.75 -69.64
N ASN A 756 -38.35 92.46 -70.47
CA ASN A 756 -37.72 93.47 -71.32
C ASN A 756 -38.69 94.06 -72.35
N LEU A 757 -39.54 93.22 -72.96
CA LEU A 757 -40.58 93.67 -73.89
C LEU A 757 -41.63 94.52 -73.19
N ALA A 758 -42.08 94.11 -72.00
CA ALA A 758 -43.01 94.88 -71.18
C ALA A 758 -42.45 96.26 -70.85
N PHE A 759 -41.19 96.34 -70.42
CA PHE A 759 -40.51 97.60 -70.11
C PHE A 759 -40.40 98.51 -71.34
N SER A 760 -39.98 97.96 -72.49
CA SER A 760 -39.89 98.72 -73.75
C SER A 760 -41.24 99.29 -74.19
N ASN A 761 -42.31 98.49 -74.07
CA ASN A 761 -43.67 98.92 -74.40
C ASN A 761 -44.19 99.97 -73.42
N PHE A 762 -43.91 99.82 -72.13
CA PHE A 762 -44.26 100.82 -71.10
C PHE A 762 -43.61 102.18 -71.39
N GLU A 763 -42.30 102.20 -71.66
CA GLU A 763 -41.56 103.45 -71.94
C GLU A 763 -42.09 104.16 -73.19
N LYS A 764 -42.40 103.42 -74.26
CA LYS A 764 -43.03 103.95 -75.48
C LYS A 764 -44.43 104.51 -75.20
N GLY A 765 -45.24 103.76 -74.46
CA GLY A 765 -46.60 104.18 -74.08
C GLY A 765 -46.58 105.48 -73.28
N ARG A 766 -45.68 105.57 -72.29
CA ARG A 766 -45.46 106.77 -71.48
C ARG A 766 -45.07 107.98 -72.32
N ALA A 767 -44.12 107.82 -73.25
CA ALA A 767 -43.67 108.90 -74.12
C ALA A 767 -44.80 109.44 -75.01
N LEU A 768 -45.57 108.55 -75.65
CA LEU A 768 -46.70 108.94 -76.50
C LEU A 768 -47.82 109.66 -75.73
N ILE A 769 -48.13 109.22 -74.51
CA ILE A 769 -49.09 109.91 -73.64
C ILE A 769 -48.58 111.32 -73.28
N ALA A 770 -47.30 111.47 -72.97
CA ALA A 770 -46.70 112.77 -72.67
C ALA A 770 -46.69 113.72 -73.88
N GLU A 771 -46.60 113.19 -75.09
CA GLU A 771 -46.70 113.93 -76.37
C GLU A 771 -48.15 114.26 -76.78
N GLY A 772 -49.14 113.82 -76.00
CA GLY A 772 -50.57 114.06 -76.24
C GLY A 772 -51.25 113.01 -77.14
N ASN A 773 -50.53 111.99 -77.62
CA ASN A 773 -51.10 110.87 -78.37
C ASN A 773 -51.55 109.75 -77.41
N VAL A 774 -52.64 110.02 -76.69
CA VAL A 774 -53.17 109.13 -75.65
C VAL A 774 -53.60 107.77 -76.21
N THR A 775 -54.29 107.74 -77.36
CA THR A 775 -54.86 106.50 -77.91
C THR A 775 -53.81 105.48 -78.30
N ASP A 776 -52.72 105.89 -78.95
CA ASP A 776 -51.65 104.97 -79.31
C ASP A 776 -50.77 104.63 -78.10
N GLY A 777 -50.57 105.58 -77.19
CA GLY A 777 -49.88 105.32 -75.93
C GLY A 777 -50.57 104.22 -75.10
N LEU A 778 -51.91 104.24 -75.02
CA LEU A 778 -52.68 103.20 -74.33
C LEU A 778 -52.52 101.80 -74.95
N LYS A 779 -52.41 101.68 -76.28
CA LYS A 779 -52.18 100.37 -76.94
C LYS A 779 -50.84 99.75 -76.55
N TYR A 780 -49.79 100.57 -76.45
CA TYR A 780 -48.48 100.11 -75.98
C TYR A 780 -48.51 99.72 -74.51
N LEU A 781 -49.24 100.47 -73.67
CA LEU A 781 -49.45 100.09 -72.27
C LEU A 781 -50.24 98.79 -72.11
N ASP A 782 -51.25 98.52 -72.94
CA ASP A 782 -51.98 97.23 -72.95
C ASP A 782 -51.06 96.06 -73.35
N SER A 783 -50.19 96.29 -74.34
CA SER A 783 -49.18 95.29 -74.75
C SER A 783 -48.14 95.05 -73.65
N ALA A 784 -47.77 96.08 -72.89
CA ALA A 784 -46.89 95.93 -71.74
C ALA A 784 -47.56 95.10 -70.64
N ASP A 785 -48.84 95.35 -70.34
CA ASP A 785 -49.60 94.61 -69.33
C ASP A 785 -49.79 93.13 -69.70
N GLN A 786 -50.01 92.82 -71.00
CA GLN A 786 -50.04 91.43 -71.49
C GLN A 786 -48.72 90.70 -71.26
N ASN A 787 -47.58 91.31 -71.61
CA ASN A 787 -46.26 90.71 -71.39
C ASN A 787 -45.97 90.51 -69.90
N LEU A 788 -46.44 91.40 -69.02
CA LEU A 788 -46.29 91.25 -67.57
C LEU A 788 -47.12 90.09 -67.02
N ASN A 789 -48.29 89.80 -67.58
CA ASN A 789 -49.09 88.65 -67.16
C ASN A 789 -48.39 87.32 -67.43
N GLU A 790 -47.65 87.19 -68.53
CA GLU A 790 -46.86 85.98 -68.84
C GLU A 790 -45.76 85.71 -67.81
N ILE A 791 -45.33 86.73 -67.05
CA ILE A 791 -44.35 86.62 -65.96
C ILE A 791 -45.05 86.36 -64.62
N LEU A 792 -46.14 87.09 -64.34
CA LEU A 792 -46.86 87.02 -63.07
C LEU A 792 -47.68 85.71 -62.89
N ILE A 793 -47.91 84.95 -63.96
CA ILE A 793 -48.53 83.62 -63.88
C ILE A 793 -47.57 82.60 -63.22
N PRO A 794 -46.35 82.37 -63.76
CA PRO A 794 -45.39 81.45 -63.15
C PRO A 794 -44.67 82.04 -61.92
N MET A 795 -44.50 83.37 -61.85
CA MET A 795 -43.87 84.06 -60.72
C MET A 795 -44.77 85.16 -60.16
N PRO A 796 -45.80 84.82 -59.39
CA PRO A 796 -46.77 85.79 -58.86
C PRO A 796 -46.16 86.89 -57.98
N LEU A 797 -44.99 86.62 -57.40
CA LEU A 797 -44.29 87.51 -56.47
C LEU A 797 -43.15 88.29 -57.15
N ASN A 798 -43.02 88.20 -58.48
CA ASN A 798 -41.96 88.89 -59.21
C ASN A 798 -42.08 90.41 -59.05
N GLN A 799 -41.09 91.01 -58.40
CA GLN A 799 -41.15 92.42 -58.02
C GLN A 799 -41.15 93.34 -59.25
N ALA A 800 -40.27 93.09 -60.21
CA ALA A 800 -40.12 93.94 -61.40
C ALA A 800 -41.41 93.98 -62.22
N ALA A 801 -42.07 92.82 -62.39
CA ALA A 801 -43.32 92.70 -63.11
C ALA A 801 -44.50 93.37 -62.36
N SER A 802 -44.64 93.11 -61.06
CA SER A 802 -45.70 93.70 -60.22
C SER A 802 -45.62 95.22 -60.15
N VAL A 803 -44.41 95.77 -59.97
CA VAL A 803 -44.16 97.22 -59.95
C VAL A 803 -44.46 97.84 -61.31
N LEU A 804 -43.93 97.27 -62.40
CA LEU A 804 -44.17 97.82 -63.74
C LEU A 804 -45.67 97.81 -64.09
N LYS A 805 -46.41 96.80 -63.64
CA LYS A 805 -47.86 96.72 -63.81
C LYS A 805 -48.60 97.83 -63.07
N LEU A 806 -48.20 98.13 -61.84
CA LEU A 806 -48.74 99.28 -61.09
C LEU A 806 -48.40 100.61 -61.77
N ARG A 807 -47.18 100.79 -62.31
CA ARG A 807 -46.80 102.00 -63.08
C ARG A 807 -47.63 102.15 -64.36
N ILE A 808 -47.93 101.06 -65.05
CA ILE A 808 -48.84 101.06 -66.21
C ILE A 808 -50.22 101.58 -65.80
N GLN A 809 -50.79 101.08 -64.69
CA GLN A 809 -52.09 101.53 -64.20
C GLN A 809 -52.11 103.02 -63.83
N GLN A 810 -51.04 103.51 -63.19
CA GLN A 810 -50.87 104.93 -62.86
C GLN A 810 -50.93 105.84 -64.08
N LEU A 811 -50.37 105.41 -65.21
CA LEU A 811 -50.40 106.17 -66.46
C LEU A 811 -51.72 106.03 -67.23
N LYS A 812 -52.37 104.86 -67.19
CA LYS A 812 -53.62 104.60 -67.92
C LYS A 812 -54.80 105.37 -67.35
N ASP A 813 -54.91 105.41 -66.01
CA ASP A 813 -56.00 106.07 -65.31
C ASP A 813 -55.51 106.60 -63.94
N PRO A 814 -55.01 107.85 -63.90
CA PRO A 814 -54.45 108.42 -62.68
C PRO A 814 -55.45 108.51 -61.52
N ASP A 815 -56.72 108.84 -61.81
CA ASP A 815 -57.74 109.03 -60.79
C ASP A 815 -58.15 107.69 -60.16
N LEU A 816 -58.38 106.67 -61.00
CA LEU A 816 -58.65 105.32 -60.53
C LEU A 816 -57.44 104.72 -59.79
N PHE A 817 -56.22 104.98 -60.27
CA PHE A 817 -55.00 104.50 -59.63
C PHE A 817 -54.87 104.99 -58.20
N LEU A 818 -55.19 106.27 -57.90
CA LEU A 818 -55.14 106.78 -56.53
C LEU A 818 -56.07 106.03 -55.58
N VAL A 819 -57.26 105.62 -56.05
CA VAL A 819 -58.21 104.81 -55.29
C VAL A 819 -57.67 103.38 -55.08
N VAL A 820 -57.26 102.73 -56.18
CA VAL A 820 -56.75 101.34 -56.16
C VAL A 820 -55.48 101.22 -55.33
N PHE A 821 -54.57 102.20 -55.40
CA PHE A 821 -53.34 102.24 -54.61
C PHE A 821 -53.65 102.34 -53.11
N SER A 822 -54.61 103.20 -52.71
CA SER A 822 -55.03 103.32 -51.32
C SER A 822 -55.70 102.03 -50.80
N GLU A 823 -56.52 101.37 -51.62
CA GLU A 823 -57.14 100.09 -51.28
C GLU A 823 -56.11 98.96 -51.14
N LYS A 824 -55.16 98.87 -52.07
CA LYS A 824 -54.03 97.92 -52.00
C LYS A 824 -53.18 98.15 -50.76
N TYR A 825 -52.87 99.41 -50.42
CA TYR A 825 -52.16 99.74 -49.19
C TYR A 825 -52.93 99.30 -47.94
N LYS A 826 -54.23 99.63 -47.83
CA LYS A 826 -55.08 99.20 -46.69
C LYS A 826 -55.18 97.67 -46.59
N SER A 827 -55.31 97.00 -47.73
CA SER A 827 -55.32 95.54 -47.81
C SER A 827 -54.00 94.96 -47.28
N ALA A 828 -52.86 95.46 -47.78
CA ALA A 828 -51.55 95.01 -47.34
C ALA A 828 -51.32 95.26 -45.83
N VAL A 829 -51.76 96.40 -45.29
CA VAL A 829 -51.70 96.68 -43.84
C VAL A 829 -52.59 95.74 -43.03
N ASN A 830 -53.78 95.38 -43.51
CA ASN A 830 -54.65 94.42 -42.83
C ASN A 830 -54.06 93.01 -42.80
N LYS A 831 -53.41 92.61 -43.90
CA LYS A 831 -52.72 91.32 -44.02
C LYS A 831 -51.53 91.18 -43.05
N LEU A 832 -50.94 92.28 -42.54
CA LEU A 832 -49.80 92.21 -41.61
C LEU A 832 -50.02 91.33 -40.37
N LYS A 833 -51.29 91.12 -39.96
CA LYS A 833 -51.62 90.28 -38.80
C LYS A 833 -51.84 88.81 -39.14
N THR A 834 -52.08 88.47 -40.41
CA THR A 834 -52.55 87.14 -40.84
C THR A 834 -51.64 86.48 -41.87
N GLU A 835 -51.08 87.27 -42.79
CA GLU A 835 -50.22 86.88 -43.90
C GLU A 835 -49.11 87.95 -44.03
N ALA A 836 -48.24 88.01 -43.03
CA ALA A 836 -47.25 89.08 -42.89
C ALA A 836 -46.22 89.12 -44.03
N ASP A 837 -45.93 87.96 -44.61
CA ASP A 837 -45.05 87.73 -45.76
C ASP A 837 -45.64 88.33 -47.03
N VAL A 838 -46.89 88.00 -47.33
CA VAL A 838 -47.64 88.57 -48.47
C VAL A 838 -47.82 90.07 -48.28
N ALA A 839 -48.17 90.51 -47.07
CA ALA A 839 -48.29 91.92 -46.72
C ALA A 839 -46.99 92.70 -46.94
N TYR A 840 -45.85 92.13 -46.55
CA TYR A 840 -44.55 92.74 -46.72
C TYR A 840 -44.16 92.88 -48.20
N ILE A 841 -44.42 91.85 -49.01
CA ILE A 841 -44.19 91.88 -50.45
C ILE A 841 -45.05 92.98 -51.09
N ASP A 842 -46.36 92.97 -50.85
CA ASP A 842 -47.31 93.97 -51.36
C ASP A 842 -46.88 95.40 -50.96
N LEU A 843 -46.46 95.62 -49.71
CA LEU A 843 -46.02 96.92 -49.22
C LEU A 843 -44.71 97.39 -49.88
N LYS A 844 -43.74 96.50 -50.09
CA LYS A 844 -42.48 96.81 -50.79
C LYS A 844 -42.74 97.20 -52.24
N ASP A 845 -43.61 96.46 -52.93
CA ASP A 845 -43.96 96.75 -54.33
C ASP A 845 -44.68 98.10 -54.44
N LEU A 846 -45.59 98.42 -53.51
CA LEU A 846 -46.26 99.73 -53.45
C LEU A 846 -45.28 100.88 -53.15
N ALA A 847 -44.28 100.66 -52.27
CA ALA A 847 -43.29 101.68 -51.92
C ALA A 847 -42.31 101.98 -53.07
N GLU A 848 -42.11 101.06 -54.01
CA GLU A 848 -41.33 101.29 -55.23
C GLU A 848 -42.04 102.24 -56.22
N ILE A 849 -43.35 102.44 -56.05
CA ILE A 849 -44.15 103.36 -56.86
C ILE A 849 -44.26 104.73 -56.19
N GLU A 850 -44.73 104.76 -54.94
CA GLU A 850 -44.89 106.00 -54.15
C GLU A 850 -44.18 105.86 -52.79
N PRO A 851 -42.85 106.10 -52.73
CA PRO A 851 -42.05 105.91 -51.53
C PRO A 851 -42.50 106.75 -50.33
N ASN A 852 -43.09 107.92 -50.61
CA ASN A 852 -43.50 108.91 -49.61
C ASN A 852 -45.00 108.79 -49.22
N TYR A 853 -45.69 107.71 -49.62
CA TYR A 853 -47.09 107.52 -49.26
C TYR A 853 -47.26 107.44 -47.73
N PRO A 854 -48.18 108.22 -47.12
CA PRO A 854 -48.30 108.29 -45.67
C PRO A 854 -48.48 106.91 -45.02
N GLY A 855 -47.52 106.54 -44.17
CA GLY A 855 -47.56 105.29 -43.40
C GLY A 855 -46.90 104.07 -44.07
N ILE A 856 -46.51 104.13 -45.34
CA ILE A 856 -45.97 102.94 -46.05
C ILE A 856 -44.64 102.45 -45.48
N SER A 857 -43.69 103.36 -45.20
CA SER A 857 -42.40 103.01 -44.62
C SER A 857 -42.55 102.41 -43.22
N ARG A 858 -43.53 102.89 -42.43
CA ARG A 858 -43.83 102.33 -41.09
C ARG A 858 -44.46 100.95 -41.19
N SER A 859 -45.32 100.72 -42.16
CA SER A 859 -45.93 99.40 -42.38
C SER A 859 -44.92 98.36 -42.85
N ILE A 860 -44.02 98.73 -43.78
CA ILE A 860 -42.88 97.88 -44.17
C ILE A 860 -42.02 97.54 -42.96
N TYR A 861 -41.63 98.56 -42.18
CA TYR A 861 -40.84 98.38 -40.97
C TYR A 861 -41.49 97.40 -39.98
N ASN A 862 -42.79 97.52 -39.75
CA ASN A 862 -43.52 96.58 -38.87
C ASN A 862 -43.56 95.16 -39.44
N ALA A 863 -43.70 95.02 -40.76
CA ALA A 863 -43.70 93.73 -41.43
C ALA A 863 -42.33 93.03 -41.33
N GLU A 864 -41.23 93.78 -41.53
CA GLU A 864 -39.86 93.29 -41.37
C GLU A 864 -39.60 92.75 -39.94
N ILE A 865 -40.22 93.38 -38.93
CA ILE A 865 -40.16 92.92 -37.53
C ILE A 865 -40.97 91.64 -37.34
N ILE A 866 -42.20 91.56 -37.86
CA ILE A 866 -43.08 90.38 -37.71
C ILE A 866 -42.47 89.16 -38.38
N LEU A 867 -41.82 89.35 -39.52
CA LEU A 867 -41.17 88.28 -40.29
C LEU A 867 -39.79 87.90 -39.78
N GLY A 868 -39.28 88.57 -38.74
CA GLY A 868 -37.93 88.31 -38.21
C GLY A 868 -36.80 88.63 -39.20
N ILE A 869 -37.07 89.43 -40.24
CA ILE A 869 -36.08 89.88 -41.23
C ILE A 869 -35.24 91.04 -40.68
N ARG A 870 -35.80 91.78 -39.72
CA ARG A 870 -35.12 92.90 -39.08
C ARG A 870 -35.01 92.67 -37.59
N ILE A 871 -33.84 93.02 -37.07
CA ILE A 871 -33.53 92.97 -35.65
C ILE A 871 -34.54 93.86 -34.90
N LEU A 872 -35.25 93.27 -33.93
CA LEU A 872 -36.17 93.97 -33.06
C LEU A 872 -35.47 95.15 -32.36
N PRO A 873 -36.10 96.34 -32.27
CA PRO A 873 -35.59 97.42 -31.44
C PRO A 873 -35.45 96.91 -29.99
N PRO A 874 -34.31 97.13 -29.34
CA PRO A 874 -34.05 96.51 -28.05
C PRO A 874 -35.04 97.01 -26.99
N ASP A 875 -35.70 96.08 -26.30
CA ASP A 875 -36.54 96.37 -25.14
C ASP A 875 -35.64 96.91 -24.00
N PRO A 876 -35.92 98.12 -23.46
CA PRO A 876 -35.16 98.67 -22.34
C PRO A 876 -35.09 97.76 -21.10
N ALA A 877 -36.07 96.87 -20.90
CA ALA A 877 -36.03 95.88 -19.83
C ALA A 877 -35.03 94.74 -20.14
N ALA A 878 -35.05 94.21 -21.37
CA ALA A 878 -34.11 93.19 -21.83
C ALA A 878 -32.64 93.67 -21.80
N LEU A 879 -32.38 94.94 -22.20
CA LEU A 879 -31.04 95.54 -22.10
C LEU A 879 -30.53 95.60 -20.66
N ARG A 880 -31.41 95.96 -19.71
CA ARG A 880 -31.04 96.05 -18.29
C ARG A 880 -30.74 94.68 -17.72
N GLU A 881 -31.54 93.69 -18.08
CA GLU A 881 -31.34 92.31 -17.62
C GLU A 881 -30.10 91.68 -18.24
N SER A 882 -29.83 91.89 -19.53
CA SER A 882 -28.56 91.50 -20.18
C SER A 882 -27.35 92.07 -19.43
N LYS A 883 -27.38 93.35 -19.05
CA LYS A 883 -26.31 93.98 -18.26
C LYS A 883 -26.19 93.40 -16.84
N ASN A 884 -27.32 93.07 -16.20
CA ASN A 884 -27.34 92.44 -14.87
C ASN A 884 -26.71 91.05 -14.91
N LEU A 885 -27.10 90.23 -15.89
CA LEU A 885 -26.54 88.89 -16.12
C LEU A 885 -25.05 88.95 -16.43
N TYR A 886 -24.60 89.90 -17.26
CA TYR A 886 -23.18 90.15 -17.49
C TYR A 886 -22.44 90.46 -16.18
N ASN A 887 -22.94 91.38 -15.36
CA ASN A 887 -22.27 91.75 -14.10
C ASN A 887 -22.17 90.56 -13.13
N LYS A 888 -23.21 89.73 -13.05
CA LYS A 888 -23.20 88.49 -12.24
C LYS A 888 -22.13 87.52 -12.74
N ALA A 889 -22.06 87.31 -14.05
CA ALA A 889 -21.04 86.45 -14.65
C ALA A 889 -19.63 87.02 -14.47
N PHE A 890 -19.45 88.34 -14.62
CA PHE A 890 -18.17 89.03 -14.46
C PHE A 890 -17.60 88.85 -13.05
N VAL A 891 -18.43 88.93 -12.01
CA VAL A 891 -18.01 88.68 -10.61
C VAL A 891 -17.49 87.25 -10.42
N ILE A 892 -18.13 86.25 -11.06
CA ILE A 892 -17.69 84.85 -11.00
C ILE A 892 -16.29 84.69 -11.63
N VAL A 893 -16.07 85.34 -12.78
CA VAL A 893 -14.81 85.25 -13.54
C VAL A 893 -13.68 86.00 -12.85
N GLU A 894 -13.89 87.25 -12.41
CA GLU A 894 -12.89 88.02 -11.66
C GLU A 894 -12.54 87.37 -10.32
N GLY A 895 -13.52 86.73 -9.66
CA GLY A 895 -13.29 85.91 -8.47
C GLY A 895 -12.52 84.61 -8.75
N ASN A 896 -12.23 84.29 -10.02
CA ASN A 896 -11.58 83.07 -10.50
C ASN A 896 -12.24 81.78 -9.96
N VAL A 897 -13.56 81.81 -9.76
CA VAL A 897 -14.32 80.67 -9.24
C VAL A 897 -14.65 79.71 -10.38
N ARG A 898 -13.65 78.94 -10.82
CA ARG A 898 -13.75 78.05 -11.99
C ARG A 898 -14.90 77.05 -11.92
N SER A 899 -15.23 76.56 -10.73
CA SER A 899 -16.37 75.66 -10.51
C SER A 899 -17.74 76.29 -10.87
N GLN A 900 -17.82 77.62 -10.94
CA GLN A 900 -19.03 78.35 -11.31
C GLN A 900 -18.99 78.87 -12.76
N PHE A 901 -17.94 78.56 -13.53
CA PHE A 901 -17.86 78.97 -14.94
C PHE A 901 -19.04 78.46 -15.80
N PRO A 902 -19.58 77.24 -15.61
CA PRO A 902 -20.80 76.84 -16.32
C PRO A 902 -22.00 77.75 -16.04
N VAL A 903 -22.13 78.21 -14.79
CA VAL A 903 -23.19 79.15 -14.39
C VAL A 903 -22.96 80.52 -15.03
N ALA A 904 -21.70 80.99 -15.06
CA ALA A 904 -21.34 82.24 -15.74
C ALA A 904 -21.60 82.15 -17.25
N LEU A 905 -21.27 81.04 -17.91
CA LEU A 905 -21.57 80.81 -19.33
C LEU A 905 -23.07 80.85 -19.61
N ALA A 906 -23.89 80.14 -18.83
CA ALA A 906 -25.35 80.18 -19.00
C ALA A 906 -25.93 81.59 -18.80
N GLN A 907 -25.39 82.36 -17.84
CA GLN A 907 -25.77 83.77 -17.65
C GLN A 907 -25.37 84.63 -18.85
N LEU A 908 -24.20 84.41 -19.43
CA LEU A 908 -23.71 85.15 -20.59
C LEU A 908 -24.46 84.77 -21.86
N ASP A 909 -24.77 83.49 -22.08
CA ASP A 909 -25.64 83.04 -23.16
C ASP A 909 -26.99 83.74 -23.08
N LYS A 910 -27.60 83.77 -21.90
CA LYS A 910 -28.87 84.48 -21.72
C LYS A 910 -28.72 86.00 -21.91
N ALA A 911 -27.59 86.57 -21.50
CA ALA A 911 -27.31 87.99 -21.72
C ALA A 911 -27.16 88.33 -23.21
N ILE A 912 -26.54 87.45 -24.00
CA ILE A 912 -26.36 87.59 -25.45
C ILE A 912 -27.69 87.35 -26.18
N GLU A 913 -28.50 86.38 -25.76
CA GLU A 913 -29.84 86.16 -26.31
C GLU A 913 -30.74 87.41 -26.12
N LEU A 914 -30.68 88.04 -24.94
CA LEU A 914 -31.43 89.27 -24.63
C LEU A 914 -30.87 90.53 -25.32
N ASN A 915 -29.57 90.54 -25.61
CA ASN A 915 -28.90 91.63 -26.33
C ASN A 915 -27.75 91.08 -27.19
N PRO A 916 -28.01 90.74 -28.46
CA PRO A 916 -27.00 90.18 -29.37
C PRO A 916 -25.80 91.12 -29.66
N GLU A 917 -25.93 92.40 -29.32
CA GLU A 917 -24.90 93.43 -29.48
C GLU A 917 -24.10 93.71 -28.18
N ASN A 918 -24.30 92.92 -27.12
CA ASN A 918 -23.57 93.08 -25.86
C ASN A 918 -22.11 92.59 -25.99
N SER A 919 -21.24 93.42 -26.55
CA SER A 919 -19.83 93.08 -26.79
C SER A 919 -19.09 92.65 -25.51
N ALA A 920 -19.39 93.26 -24.37
CA ALA A 920 -18.76 92.92 -23.10
C ALA A 920 -19.13 91.50 -22.63
N ALA A 921 -20.39 91.08 -22.81
CA ALA A 921 -20.81 89.72 -22.51
C ALA A 921 -20.21 88.70 -23.47
N ILE A 922 -20.12 89.05 -24.75
CA ILE A 922 -19.50 88.24 -25.80
C ILE A 922 -18.01 88.02 -25.49
N GLU A 923 -17.25 89.08 -25.23
CA GLU A 923 -15.81 89.01 -24.91
C GLU A 923 -15.54 88.22 -23.63
N LEU A 924 -16.40 88.36 -22.61
CA LEU A 924 -16.28 87.60 -21.38
C LEU A 924 -16.60 86.12 -21.60
N LYS A 925 -17.61 85.80 -22.41
CA LYS A 925 -17.95 84.43 -22.80
C LYS A 925 -16.78 83.78 -23.53
N ASP A 926 -16.22 84.45 -24.53
CA ASP A 926 -15.05 83.97 -25.27
C ASP A 926 -13.86 83.74 -24.33
N ARG A 927 -13.60 84.64 -23.37
CA ARG A 927 -12.54 84.46 -22.36
C ARG A 927 -12.75 83.21 -21.50
N ILE A 928 -13.96 83.01 -20.99
CA ILE A 928 -14.28 81.81 -20.20
C ILE A 928 -14.12 80.55 -21.06
N GLN A 929 -14.56 80.58 -22.32
CA GLN A 929 -14.43 79.44 -23.22
C GLN A 929 -12.97 79.14 -23.60
N LEU A 930 -12.12 80.18 -23.71
CA LEU A 930 -10.67 80.03 -23.88
C LEU A 930 -10.01 79.40 -22.66
N ASP A 931 -10.50 79.71 -21.46
CA ASP A 931 -9.97 79.19 -20.19
C ASP A 931 -10.53 77.78 -19.84
N ALA A 932 -11.76 77.49 -20.24
CA ALA A 932 -12.44 76.21 -19.98
C ALA A 932 -11.91 75.06 -20.85
N GLY A 933 -11.33 75.36 -22.02
CA GLY A 933 -10.83 74.35 -22.96
C GLY A 933 -11.94 73.61 -23.72
N GLY A 934 -11.55 72.60 -24.51
CA GLY A 934 -12.51 71.74 -25.23
C GLY A 934 -13.27 70.80 -24.30
N GLN A 935 -14.53 70.49 -24.66
CA GLN A 935 -15.46 69.63 -23.93
C GLN A 935 -15.53 68.19 -24.48
N THR A 936 -14.86 67.91 -25.59
CA THR A 936 -14.82 66.59 -26.23
C THR A 936 -13.76 65.69 -25.58
N THR A 937 -13.86 64.37 -25.76
CA THR A 937 -12.81 63.41 -25.38
C THR A 937 -12.18 62.83 -26.64
N ILE A 938 -10.84 62.80 -26.71
CA ILE A 938 -10.10 62.32 -27.87
C ILE A 938 -9.84 60.81 -27.77
N VAL A 939 -9.48 60.32 -26.59
CA VAL A 939 -9.15 58.92 -26.28
C VAL A 939 -9.68 58.55 -24.89
N LEU A 940 -10.04 57.28 -24.71
CA LEU A 940 -10.47 56.72 -23.43
C LEU A 940 -9.27 56.30 -22.57
N SER A 941 -9.48 56.07 -21.28
CA SER A 941 -8.47 55.41 -20.43
C SER A 941 -8.15 54.01 -20.93
N SER A 942 -7.01 53.46 -20.55
CA SER A 942 -6.53 52.14 -20.97
C SER A 942 -7.55 51.04 -20.70
N ALA A 943 -8.18 51.04 -19.53
CA ALA A 943 -9.25 50.10 -19.16
C ALA A 943 -10.51 50.30 -20.03
N ALA A 944 -11.00 51.54 -20.15
CA ALA A 944 -12.20 51.84 -20.94
C ALA A 944 -12.00 51.57 -22.44
N GLN A 945 -10.79 51.83 -22.96
CA GLN A 945 -10.41 51.53 -24.35
C GLN A 945 -10.34 50.02 -24.61
N SER A 946 -9.82 49.24 -23.65
CA SER A 946 -9.77 47.77 -23.75
C SER A 946 -11.19 47.19 -23.90
N GLN A 947 -12.12 47.69 -23.11
CA GLN A 947 -13.52 47.29 -23.22
C GLN A 947 -14.23 47.82 -24.45
N PHE A 948 -13.91 49.04 -24.87
CA PHE A 948 -14.43 49.57 -26.13
C PHE A 948 -14.04 48.66 -27.30
N LYS A 949 -12.78 48.22 -27.38
CA LYS A 949 -12.33 47.24 -28.38
C LYS A 949 -13.04 45.90 -28.24
N SER A 950 -13.23 45.40 -27.02
CA SER A 950 -14.00 44.17 -26.79
C SER A 950 -15.44 44.31 -27.31
N ALA A 951 -16.07 45.47 -27.11
CA ALA A 951 -17.40 45.75 -27.67
C ALA A 951 -17.40 45.80 -29.20
N GLU A 952 -16.34 46.36 -29.81
CA GLU A 952 -16.17 46.35 -31.28
C GLU A 952 -16.02 44.93 -31.83
N GLU A 953 -15.20 44.08 -31.19
CA GLU A 953 -15.03 42.67 -31.55
C GLU A 953 -16.35 41.91 -31.44
N LYS A 954 -17.05 42.04 -30.30
CA LYS A 954 -18.37 41.42 -30.12
C LYS A 954 -19.38 41.90 -31.16
N TYR A 955 -19.33 43.17 -31.56
CA TYR A 955 -20.16 43.69 -32.65
C TYR A 955 -19.81 43.05 -34.00
N ILE A 956 -18.52 42.89 -34.31
CA ILE A 956 -18.04 42.23 -35.53
C ILE A 956 -18.47 40.76 -35.56
N ASP A 957 -18.39 40.07 -34.42
CA ASP A 957 -18.77 38.67 -34.24
C ASP A 957 -20.30 38.44 -34.25
N GLY A 958 -21.10 39.51 -34.32
CA GLY A 958 -22.56 39.44 -34.33
C GLY A 958 -23.21 39.32 -32.94
N ASN A 959 -22.43 39.42 -31.87
CA ASN A 959 -22.88 39.36 -30.47
C ASN A 959 -23.38 40.75 -30.01
N TYR A 960 -24.43 41.27 -30.67
CA TYR A 960 -24.89 42.65 -30.49
C TYR A 960 -25.37 42.99 -29.07
N PHE A 961 -25.96 42.03 -28.34
CA PHE A 961 -26.43 42.25 -26.97
C PHE A 961 -25.27 42.46 -25.98
N GLU A 962 -24.21 41.66 -26.10
CA GLU A 962 -23.00 41.79 -25.27
C GLU A 962 -22.27 43.09 -25.59
N ALA A 963 -22.09 43.40 -26.88
CA ALA A 963 -21.51 44.67 -27.34
C ALA A 963 -22.30 45.88 -26.79
N TYR A 964 -23.63 45.83 -26.84
CA TYR A 964 -24.48 46.88 -26.31
C TYR A 964 -24.34 47.06 -24.79
N ALA A 965 -24.28 45.95 -24.04
CA ALA A 965 -24.12 46.00 -22.58
C ALA A 965 -22.81 46.68 -22.17
N ILE A 966 -21.70 46.34 -22.84
CA ILE A 966 -20.39 46.98 -22.61
C ILE A 966 -20.46 48.48 -22.92
N VAL A 967 -21.06 48.86 -24.07
CA VAL A 967 -21.22 50.27 -24.46
C VAL A 967 -22.06 51.06 -23.44
N GLN A 968 -23.16 50.50 -22.93
CA GLN A 968 -23.99 51.17 -21.92
C GLN A 968 -23.24 51.39 -20.61
N GLN A 969 -22.43 50.41 -20.19
CA GLN A 969 -21.64 50.53 -18.99
C GLN A 969 -20.54 51.60 -19.15
N LEU A 970 -19.86 51.66 -20.30
CA LEU A 970 -18.87 52.71 -20.61
C LEU A 970 -19.48 54.11 -20.59
N LEU A 971 -20.74 54.26 -21.04
CA LEU A 971 -21.46 55.54 -21.09
C LEU A 971 -21.90 56.08 -19.73
N LYS A 972 -21.87 55.27 -18.65
CA LYS A 972 -22.12 55.76 -17.28
C LYS A 972 -21.10 56.82 -16.86
N ASN A 973 -19.86 56.73 -17.36
CA ASN A 973 -18.84 57.73 -17.12
C ASN A 973 -19.03 58.93 -18.06
N LYS A 974 -19.21 60.12 -17.48
CA LYS A 974 -19.46 61.37 -18.22
C LYS A 974 -18.33 61.72 -19.20
N ASN A 975 -17.08 61.41 -18.87
CA ASN A 975 -15.95 61.68 -19.77
C ASN A 975 -16.01 60.77 -21.01
N ASN A 976 -16.31 59.48 -20.82
CA ASN A 976 -16.45 58.53 -21.92
C ASN A 976 -17.64 58.90 -22.84
N ALA A 977 -18.73 59.43 -22.27
CA ALA A 977 -19.88 59.87 -23.07
C ALA A 977 -19.54 60.98 -24.08
N ALA A 978 -18.48 61.76 -23.84
CA ALA A 978 -17.98 62.80 -24.74
C ALA A 978 -17.01 62.26 -25.82
N TYR A 979 -16.78 60.95 -25.90
CA TYR A 979 -15.97 60.30 -26.94
C TYR A 979 -16.85 59.90 -28.13
N SER A 980 -16.64 60.55 -29.29
CA SER A 980 -17.50 60.39 -30.46
C SER A 980 -17.56 58.95 -31.01
N PRO A 981 -16.45 58.19 -31.13
CA PRO A 981 -16.49 56.81 -31.63
C PRO A 981 -17.37 55.87 -30.78
N LEU A 982 -17.48 56.11 -29.46
CA LEU A 982 -18.39 55.34 -28.59
C LEU A 982 -19.86 55.62 -28.93
N GLN A 983 -20.21 56.88 -29.21
CA GLN A 983 -21.56 57.26 -29.64
C GLN A 983 -21.87 56.71 -31.04
N ASP A 984 -20.88 56.65 -31.93
CA ASP A 984 -21.01 56.07 -33.27
C ASP A 984 -21.25 54.57 -33.21
N LEU A 985 -20.48 53.86 -32.38
CA LEU A 985 -20.66 52.42 -32.15
C LEU A 985 -22.04 52.14 -31.55
N LYS A 986 -22.49 52.94 -30.58
CA LYS A 986 -23.86 52.86 -30.04
C LYS A 986 -24.91 52.97 -31.14
N ARG A 987 -24.86 54.02 -31.96
CA ARG A 987 -25.82 54.21 -33.07
C ARG A 987 -25.82 53.05 -34.07
N ARG A 988 -24.62 52.52 -34.37
CA ARG A 988 -24.47 51.36 -35.26
C ARG A 988 -25.08 50.11 -34.66
N ILE A 989 -24.86 49.84 -33.38
CA ILE A 989 -25.48 48.72 -32.66
C ILE A 989 -27.01 48.89 -32.59
N GLU A 990 -27.50 50.08 -32.23
CA GLU A 990 -28.94 50.38 -32.16
C GLU A 990 -29.65 50.19 -33.51
N SER A 991 -28.97 50.45 -34.64
CA SER A 991 -29.52 50.19 -35.98
C SER A 991 -29.65 48.71 -36.35
N LYS A 992 -29.11 47.80 -35.52
CA LYS A 992 -29.19 46.34 -35.70
C LYS A 992 -30.31 45.70 -34.87
N PHE A 993 -30.84 46.43 -33.88
CA PHE A 993 -32.06 46.09 -33.16
C PHE A 993 -33.27 46.63 -33.91
#